data_AF-A0A9E6DLB4-F1
#
_entry.id   AF-A0A9E6DLB4-F1
#
_cell.length_a   1.000
_cell.length_b   1.000
_cell.length_c   1.000
_cell.angle_alpha   90.00
_cell.angle_beta   90.00
_cell.angle_gamma   90.00
#
_symmetry.space_group_name_H-M   'P 1'
#
loop_
_entity.id
_entity.type
_entity.pdbx_description
1 polymer ?
#
loop_
_entity_poly.entity_id
_entity_poly.type
_entity_poly.pdbx_seq_one_letter_code
_entity_poly.pdbx_strand_id
1 'polypeptide(L)'
;MNKNLALILAATSWGLFTVGSVKAQPVPPPTAEPAPRAEAAKPATAPADAPPAEPAPAAPPGNAVPTEAPAVPNPDKTGTATPAAAASAEPMPTAPVSGTPASTPPPVASSPTASSNGDKAAAASKGGADSDTAQGKAAVYAEEWWTHARPIFEFHGYFRLRWEMFNNFYLGRADSPDGSIWPRPADSFYAVDSNTSFGANQLCNREESDSNGPVDSESGLVPCDGETTAGANMRFRLNPEVHVSDNLRVVSQIDILDNVVLGSTPEGSAFGPSASGGYESLARSGYTPIGLLDNTAVPPSAGQNSVEDSIRVKRVWGEYSTPVGQLRFGRMPNHWGLGMVMNAGDGHDDDAQSTIDRLMFASTLKPLDLTIAGAWDFPNEGLTKSSATTGNPAYDRAQGDDVDQYTLILLRQKSQELEKLFLTRGNVIVNGGLNLSYRRQMLDSVSANTPDLTGADASNSFARRDANMWVPDLWLQVLYKKFRFESELAMVYGTIGSTEMTADNGGDFGATSTTERKLRQYGLVTEFEQKLVEDRLRLRFNFGWSSGDPDAHDPNTAGDLAPGPNETQINDDTISTFRFHPSYRVDLLLHRNLLQRVQGTYYFKPSLDYDFMREASGQRLGGQVGVIWSRASEYMQSPGNDRDLGLEIDAALFFQSKDGANNDDPDEYGGFYSKLEYGVLFPLAGMGYPNGAPPDTSAAQILRLYLGVIF
;
A
#
# COMPACT_ATOMS: atom_id res chain seq x y z
N MET A 1 27.92 -17.16 48.25
CA MET A 1 28.56 -18.49 48.12
C MET A 1 27.63 -19.39 47.31
N ASN A 2 28.19 -20.31 46.50
CA ASN A 2 27.57 -21.43 45.77
C ASN A 2 26.14 -21.25 45.22
N LYS A 3 25.93 -21.15 43.90
CA LYS A 3 25.92 -22.28 42.95
C LYS A 3 24.96 -23.42 43.35
N ASN A 4 23.87 -23.58 42.60
CA ASN A 4 23.78 -24.72 41.66
C ASN A 4 22.79 -24.45 40.51
N LEU A 5 22.90 -25.26 39.47
CA LEU A 5 22.22 -25.15 38.18
C LEU A 5 21.34 -26.39 37.98
N ALA A 6 20.11 -26.22 37.50
CA ALA A 6 19.26 -27.33 37.04
C ALA A 6 18.35 -26.85 35.89
N LEU A 7 18.52 -27.47 34.72
CA LEU A 7 17.74 -27.22 33.50
C LEU A 7 16.71 -28.35 33.34
N ILE A 8 15.43 -28.02 33.19
CA ILE A 8 14.42 -28.96 32.66
C ILE A 8 13.57 -28.21 31.63
N LEU A 9 13.70 -28.59 30.36
CA LEU A 9 12.65 -28.38 29.37
C LEU A 9 11.58 -29.45 29.57
N ALA A 10 10.32 -29.05 29.65
CA ALA A 10 9.18 -29.95 29.60
C ALA A 10 8.07 -29.29 28.77
N ALA A 11 7.89 -29.76 27.53
CA ALA A 11 6.74 -29.37 26.73
C ALA A 11 5.48 -30.00 27.33
N THR A 12 4.41 -29.21 27.48
CA THR A 12 3.07 -29.70 27.85
C THR A 12 2.05 -29.17 26.86
N SER A 13 1.55 -30.06 26.02
CA SER A 13 0.36 -29.84 25.20
C SER A 13 -0.86 -29.64 26.11
N TRP A 14 -1.64 -28.59 25.85
CA TRP A 14 -2.94 -28.39 26.47
C TRP A 14 -4.02 -28.92 25.52
N GLY A 15 -4.55 -30.10 25.86
CA GLY A 15 -5.64 -30.74 25.15
C GLY A 15 -7.01 -30.25 25.59
N LEU A 16 -8.01 -30.58 24.78
CA LEU A 16 -9.43 -30.25 24.91
C LEU A 16 -9.97 -30.37 26.35
N PHE A 17 -10.68 -29.33 26.81
CA PHE A 17 -11.70 -29.50 27.84
C PHE A 17 -13.04 -29.83 27.19
N THR A 18 -13.47 -31.10 27.31
CA THR A 18 -14.85 -31.51 27.05
C THR A 18 -15.59 -31.64 28.38
N VAL A 19 -16.73 -30.96 28.53
CA VAL A 19 -17.63 -31.10 29.67
C VAL A 19 -19.03 -31.44 29.16
N GLY A 20 -19.31 -32.73 29.03
CA GLY A 20 -20.65 -33.21 28.72
C GLY A 20 -21.56 -33.12 29.94
N SER A 21 -22.79 -32.64 29.76
CA SER A 21 -23.84 -32.73 30.79
C SER A 21 -25.22 -32.84 30.12
N VAL A 22 -25.58 -34.07 29.76
CA VAL A 22 -26.88 -34.38 29.15
C VAL A 22 -28.00 -34.26 30.19
N LYS A 23 -28.98 -33.39 29.92
CA LYS A 23 -30.31 -33.43 30.52
C LYS A 23 -31.36 -33.38 29.42
N ALA A 24 -32.06 -34.48 29.23
CA ALA A 24 -33.22 -34.52 28.35
C ALA A 24 -34.44 -33.83 29.01
N GLN A 25 -35.26 -33.15 28.22
CA GLN A 25 -36.62 -32.74 28.58
C GLN A 25 -37.62 -33.30 27.55
N PRO A 26 -38.88 -33.56 27.95
CA PRO A 26 -39.82 -34.35 27.16
C PRO A 26 -40.57 -33.55 26.11
N VAL A 27 -40.95 -34.23 25.02
CA VAL A 27 -41.78 -33.70 23.93
C VAL A 27 -43.28 -33.67 24.35
N PRO A 28 -43.98 -32.52 24.24
CA PRO A 28 -45.43 -32.46 24.30
C PRO A 28 -46.09 -32.78 22.93
N PRO A 29 -47.31 -33.33 22.89
CA PRO A 29 -47.99 -33.69 21.64
C PRO A 29 -48.62 -32.47 20.93
N PRO A 30 -48.91 -32.55 19.62
CA PRO A 30 -49.58 -31.50 18.87
C PRO A 30 -51.06 -31.34 19.28
N THR A 31 -51.56 -30.11 19.27
CA THR A 31 -52.97 -29.75 19.51
C THR A 31 -53.53 -28.90 18.37
N ALA A 32 -54.85 -28.98 18.17
CA ALA A 32 -55.49 -28.64 16.90
C ALA A 32 -55.83 -27.15 16.68
N GLU A 33 -55.94 -26.82 15.40
CA GLU A 33 -56.45 -25.57 14.83
C GLU A 33 -57.93 -25.30 15.17
N PRO A 34 -58.30 -24.05 15.52
CA PRO A 34 -59.68 -23.60 15.54
C PRO A 34 -60.01 -22.60 14.41
N ALA A 35 -61.09 -22.86 13.69
CA ALA A 35 -61.61 -22.05 12.57
C ALA A 35 -62.16 -20.66 13.02
N PRO A 36 -62.32 -19.68 12.10
CA PRO A 36 -62.49 -18.27 12.47
C PRO A 36 -63.90 -17.88 12.95
N ARG A 37 -64.00 -16.73 13.61
CA ARG A 37 -65.28 -16.13 14.06
C ARG A 37 -65.46 -14.71 13.50
N ALA A 38 -66.70 -14.39 13.10
CA ALA A 38 -67.01 -13.22 12.30
C ALA A 38 -67.18 -11.89 13.07
N GLU A 39 -66.69 -10.82 12.43
CA GLU A 39 -67.34 -9.52 12.17
C GLU A 39 -68.27 -8.86 13.21
N ALA A 40 -67.99 -7.57 13.49
CA ALA A 40 -68.91 -6.61 14.08
C ALA A 40 -68.70 -5.21 13.43
N ALA A 41 -69.75 -4.40 13.30
CA ALA A 41 -69.81 -3.30 12.33
C ALA A 41 -69.52 -1.87 12.86
N LYS A 42 -69.31 -0.94 11.92
CA LYS A 42 -69.06 0.52 12.10
C LYS A 42 -70.31 1.33 12.51
N PRO A 43 -70.11 2.58 12.97
CA PRO A 43 -70.53 3.79 12.22
C PRO A 43 -69.31 4.72 11.94
N ALA A 44 -69.12 5.32 10.74
CA ALA A 44 -69.84 6.45 10.12
C ALA A 44 -69.57 7.79 10.85
N THR A 45 -69.15 8.91 10.23
CA THR A 45 -69.49 9.49 8.90
C THR A 45 -68.30 10.19 8.17
N ALA A 46 -68.53 10.77 6.97
CA ALA A 46 -67.57 11.38 6.02
C ALA A 46 -67.97 12.87 5.70
N PRO A 47 -67.61 13.61 4.60
CA PRO A 47 -66.86 13.29 3.35
C PRO A 47 -65.91 14.43 2.81
N ALA A 48 -65.65 14.43 1.48
CA ALA A 48 -64.98 15.43 0.60
C ALA A 48 -63.42 15.41 0.52
N ASP A 49 -62.75 15.56 -0.64
CA ASP A 49 -63.18 15.62 -2.06
C ASP A 49 -62.03 15.23 -3.04
N ALA A 50 -62.35 14.81 -4.27
CA ALA A 50 -61.44 14.54 -5.41
C ALA A 50 -62.26 14.34 -6.73
N PRO A 51 -61.70 14.24 -7.96
CA PRO A 51 -60.33 14.46 -8.47
C PRO A 51 -60.33 15.61 -9.54
N PRO A 52 -59.51 15.66 -10.64
CA PRO A 52 -59.48 14.68 -11.75
C PRO A 52 -58.05 14.26 -12.18
N ALA A 53 -57.94 13.49 -13.27
CA ALA A 53 -56.74 12.72 -13.65
C ALA A 53 -56.11 13.09 -15.03
N GLU A 54 -55.05 12.35 -15.34
CA GLU A 54 -54.12 12.34 -16.49
C GLU A 54 -54.75 12.28 -17.91
N PRO A 55 -53.97 12.61 -18.96
CA PRO A 55 -53.81 11.62 -20.05
C PRO A 55 -52.42 11.58 -20.73
N ALA A 56 -52.12 10.44 -21.34
CA ALA A 56 -51.00 10.18 -22.27
C ALA A 56 -51.40 9.06 -23.27
N PRO A 57 -50.60 8.72 -24.30
CA PRO A 57 -49.70 9.51 -25.16
C PRO A 57 -50.14 9.45 -26.66
N ALA A 58 -49.35 10.00 -27.59
CA ALA A 58 -49.56 9.82 -29.05
C ALA A 58 -48.24 9.84 -29.86
N ALA A 59 -48.21 9.16 -31.01
CA ALA A 59 -47.07 9.05 -31.93
C ALA A 59 -47.56 8.97 -33.42
N PRO A 60 -46.72 8.75 -34.46
CA PRO A 60 -46.11 9.87 -35.19
C PRO A 60 -46.30 9.84 -36.73
N PRO A 61 -46.01 10.97 -37.41
CA PRO A 61 -45.41 10.98 -38.75
C PRO A 61 -44.16 11.91 -38.80
N GLY A 62 -43.32 11.97 -39.84
CA GLY A 62 -43.24 11.23 -41.11
C GLY A 62 -42.29 11.93 -42.10
N ASN A 63 -41.46 11.16 -42.82
CA ASN A 63 -40.30 11.57 -43.66
C ASN A 63 -40.38 12.87 -44.48
N ALA A 64 -39.25 13.61 -44.55
CA ALA A 64 -38.86 14.47 -45.68
C ALA A 64 -37.33 14.66 -45.78
N VAL A 65 -36.81 14.91 -47.00
CA VAL A 65 -35.38 15.15 -47.31
C VAL A 65 -35.26 16.37 -48.24
N PRO A 66 -34.29 17.27 -47.99
CA PRO A 66 -33.35 17.73 -49.04
C PRO A 66 -31.91 17.78 -48.49
N THR A 67 -30.85 17.26 -49.13
CA THR A 67 -30.20 17.59 -50.42
C THR A 67 -29.57 18.98 -50.56
N GLU A 68 -28.34 18.94 -51.08
CA GLU A 68 -27.61 19.96 -51.87
C GLU A 68 -26.56 20.84 -51.14
N ALA A 69 -25.46 21.09 -51.86
CA ALA A 69 -24.29 21.88 -51.44
C ALA A 69 -24.13 23.11 -52.35
N PRO A 70 -23.24 24.05 -52.01
CA PRO A 70 -22.11 24.28 -52.92
C PRO A 70 -20.77 24.55 -52.22
N ALA A 71 -19.71 24.77 -53.00
CA ALA A 71 -18.31 24.91 -52.55
C ALA A 71 -17.63 26.17 -53.12
N VAL A 72 -16.28 26.25 -53.00
CA VAL A 72 -15.35 27.20 -53.67
C VAL A 72 -15.24 28.60 -53.01
N PRO A 73 -14.06 29.30 -52.97
CA PRO A 73 -12.66 28.95 -53.31
C PRO A 73 -11.61 29.14 -52.17
N ASN A 74 -10.36 28.75 -52.46
CA ASN A 74 -9.11 29.04 -51.73
C ASN A 74 -8.28 30.15 -52.45
N PRO A 75 -7.44 30.94 -51.75
CA PRO A 75 -6.33 31.67 -52.37
C PRO A 75 -4.93 31.46 -51.71
N ASP A 76 -4.13 30.58 -52.32
CA ASP A 76 -2.68 30.70 -52.62
C ASP A 76 -1.63 31.31 -51.64
N LYS A 77 -0.66 30.45 -51.28
CA LYS A 77 0.84 30.60 -51.40
C LYS A 77 1.63 31.65 -50.59
N THR A 78 2.71 31.19 -49.94
CA THR A 78 4.12 31.41 -50.39
C THR A 78 5.20 30.72 -49.53
N GLY A 79 6.14 29.99 -50.15
CA GLY A 79 7.48 29.65 -49.63
C GLY A 79 7.60 28.66 -48.45
N THR A 80 8.76 28.04 -48.16
CA THR A 80 9.98 27.84 -48.98
C THR A 80 10.84 26.66 -48.45
N ALA A 81 11.48 25.93 -49.37
CA ALA A 81 12.76 25.19 -49.25
C ALA A 81 13.00 24.11 -48.16
N THR A 82 13.35 22.90 -48.63
CA THR A 82 14.01 21.82 -47.87
C THR A 82 15.30 21.39 -48.60
N PRO A 83 16.42 21.11 -47.91
CA PRO A 83 17.48 20.18 -48.34
C PRO A 83 17.28 18.81 -47.63
N ALA A 84 17.30 17.65 -48.29
CA ALA A 84 18.39 17.03 -49.06
C ALA A 84 19.60 16.61 -48.18
N ALA A 85 20.14 15.37 -48.24
CA ALA A 85 19.70 14.15 -48.95
C ALA A 85 20.45 12.88 -48.48
N ALA A 86 19.91 11.71 -48.88
CA ALA A 86 20.60 10.45 -49.23
C ALA A 86 21.47 9.68 -48.21
N ALA A 87 21.15 8.39 -48.07
CA ALA A 87 22.11 7.29 -47.90
C ALA A 87 21.61 6.07 -48.71
N SER A 88 22.51 5.32 -49.35
CA SER A 88 22.19 4.19 -50.24
C SER A 88 22.22 2.84 -49.51
N ALA A 89 21.53 1.83 -50.05
CA ALA A 89 21.55 0.45 -49.55
C ALA A 89 21.65 -0.57 -50.70
N GLU A 90 22.42 -1.65 -50.50
CA GLU A 90 22.49 -2.87 -51.34
C GLU A 90 23.19 -4.01 -50.54
N PRO A 91 23.15 -5.31 -50.93
CA PRO A 91 22.12 -6.21 -50.36
C PRO A 91 22.63 -7.52 -49.68
N MET A 92 21.68 -8.38 -49.25
CA MET A 92 21.86 -9.67 -48.54
C MET A 92 22.46 -10.81 -49.40
N PRO A 93 23.03 -11.88 -48.79
CA PRO A 93 22.30 -13.15 -48.51
C PRO A 93 22.79 -13.88 -47.20
N THR A 94 22.28 -15.01 -46.64
CA THR A 94 21.11 -15.93 -46.85
C THR A 94 20.77 -16.70 -45.53
N ALA A 95 19.69 -17.50 -45.50
CA ALA A 95 19.31 -18.49 -44.45
C ALA A 95 19.85 -19.94 -44.79
N PRO A 96 19.52 -21.10 -44.13
CA PRO A 96 18.46 -21.38 -43.12
C PRO A 96 18.66 -22.47 -42.00
N VAL A 97 17.88 -22.36 -40.90
CA VAL A 97 17.03 -23.40 -40.20
C VAL A 97 17.60 -24.63 -39.41
N SER A 98 17.28 -24.63 -38.09
CA SER A 98 16.89 -25.69 -37.10
C SER A 98 17.77 -26.90 -36.66
N GLY A 99 17.63 -27.28 -35.37
CA GLY A 99 17.95 -28.63 -34.84
C GLY A 99 18.28 -28.77 -33.33
N THR A 100 17.32 -29.20 -32.49
CA THR A 100 17.49 -29.73 -31.09
C THR A 100 17.43 -31.29 -31.11
N PRO A 101 17.77 -32.10 -30.06
CA PRO A 101 17.44 -31.94 -28.62
C PRO A 101 18.57 -32.35 -27.61
N ALA A 102 18.22 -32.64 -26.34
CA ALA A 102 19.14 -32.74 -25.19
C ALA A 102 19.32 -34.17 -24.60
N SER A 103 20.38 -34.39 -23.80
CA SER A 103 20.42 -35.38 -22.68
C SER A 103 21.66 -35.25 -21.77
N THR A 104 21.56 -35.74 -20.54
CA THR A 104 22.58 -35.87 -19.46
C THR A 104 22.53 -37.33 -18.92
N PRO A 105 23.33 -37.82 -17.93
CA PRO A 105 24.54 -37.29 -17.26
C PRO A 105 25.77 -38.29 -17.25
N PRO A 106 26.34 -38.82 -16.13
CA PRO A 106 27.64 -38.40 -15.54
C PRO A 106 28.76 -39.49 -15.53
N PRO A 107 29.54 -39.74 -14.43
CA PRO A 107 30.80 -39.07 -14.04
C PRO A 107 32.03 -40.00 -13.88
N VAL A 108 33.25 -39.44 -13.76
CA VAL A 108 34.43 -40.12 -13.15
C VAL A 108 35.28 -39.09 -12.36
N ALA A 109 35.91 -39.51 -11.26
CA ALA A 109 36.79 -38.70 -10.42
C ALA A 109 38.20 -39.30 -10.26
N SER A 110 39.19 -38.49 -9.88
CA SER A 110 40.45 -39.00 -9.30
C SER A 110 41.20 -37.97 -8.43
N SER A 111 41.82 -38.49 -7.39
CA SER A 111 42.88 -37.93 -6.52
C SER A 111 43.90 -39.09 -6.30
N PRO A 112 44.99 -39.00 -5.51
CA PRO A 112 45.59 -37.89 -4.74
C PRO A 112 47.07 -37.62 -5.20
N THR A 113 48.09 -37.13 -4.45
CA THR A 113 48.70 -37.66 -3.21
C THR A 113 49.84 -36.75 -2.69
N ALA A 114 49.99 -36.61 -1.35
CA ALA A 114 51.19 -36.31 -0.54
C ALA A 114 52.13 -35.08 -0.83
N SER A 115 53.01 -34.60 0.07
CA SER A 115 53.12 -34.50 1.56
C SER A 115 54.58 -34.16 1.96
N SER A 116 54.82 -33.63 3.18
CA SER A 116 56.12 -33.44 3.88
C SER A 116 56.99 -32.23 3.46
N ASN A 117 57.83 -31.60 4.32
CA ASN A 117 57.96 -31.64 5.80
C ASN A 117 58.77 -30.45 6.38
N GLY A 118 58.30 -29.86 7.51
CA GLY A 118 59.10 -29.12 8.51
C GLY A 118 59.65 -27.72 8.16
N ASP A 119 60.00 -26.85 9.11
CA ASP A 119 59.78 -26.87 10.58
C ASP A 119 59.84 -25.44 11.19
N LYS A 120 59.66 -25.29 12.51
CA LYS A 120 59.38 -24.02 13.23
C LYS A 120 60.59 -23.12 13.53
N ALA A 121 60.34 -21.80 13.56
CA ALA A 121 61.10 -20.79 14.32
C ALA A 121 60.14 -19.70 14.87
N ALA A 122 60.55 -18.88 15.86
CA ALA A 122 59.63 -18.03 16.63
C ALA A 122 60.21 -16.66 17.11
N ALA A 123 59.27 -15.76 17.47
CA ALA A 123 59.38 -14.64 18.42
C ALA A 123 60.25 -13.39 18.10
N ALA A 124 59.56 -12.32 17.70
CA ALA A 124 59.62 -10.93 18.21
C ALA A 124 60.97 -10.24 18.58
N SER A 125 61.24 -9.06 18.00
CA SER A 125 61.02 -7.74 18.66
C SER A 125 61.82 -6.56 18.03
N LYS A 126 61.32 -5.33 18.25
CA LYS A 126 61.90 -4.00 17.90
C LYS A 126 61.89 -3.63 16.40
N GLY A 127 61.73 -2.36 16.02
CA GLY A 127 61.40 -1.16 16.81
C GLY A 127 61.69 0.15 16.06
N GLY A 128 60.88 1.19 16.27
CA GLY A 128 60.82 2.42 15.44
C GLY A 128 59.42 2.52 14.82
N ALA A 129 58.49 3.40 15.21
CA ALA A 129 58.57 4.66 15.95
C ALA A 129 59.29 5.78 15.17
N ASP A 130 58.53 6.37 14.23
CA ASP A 130 58.66 7.79 13.92
C ASP A 130 57.27 8.44 14.07
N SER A 131 57.24 9.67 14.58
CA SER A 131 56.02 10.41 14.84
C SER A 131 56.00 11.67 13.98
N ASP A 132 55.22 11.66 12.90
CA ASP A 132 54.97 12.86 12.10
C ASP A 132 53.48 13.24 12.11
N THR A 133 53.18 14.42 11.57
CA THR A 133 52.38 15.40 12.28
C THR A 133 51.00 15.64 11.67
N ALA A 134 50.15 16.34 12.42
CA ALA A 134 48.75 16.62 12.10
C ALA A 134 48.56 17.66 10.96
N GLN A 135 49.32 17.55 9.87
CA GLN A 135 49.24 18.41 8.69
C GLN A 135 48.90 17.66 7.38
N GLY A 136 48.88 16.32 7.38
CA GLY A 136 48.53 15.53 6.18
C GLY A 136 47.06 15.63 5.72
N LYS A 137 46.13 16.09 6.55
CA LYS A 137 44.68 16.14 6.23
C LYS A 137 44.21 17.46 5.58
N ALA A 138 45.05 18.06 4.75
CA ALA A 138 44.77 19.36 4.10
C ALA A 138 44.96 19.38 2.57
N ALA A 139 45.30 18.26 1.94
CA ALA A 139 45.68 18.20 0.52
C ALA A 139 45.22 16.90 -0.20
N VAL A 140 44.00 16.44 0.03
CA VAL A 140 43.36 15.41 -0.82
C VAL A 140 42.96 16.07 -2.15
N TYR A 141 43.94 16.19 -3.04
CA TYR A 141 43.73 16.55 -4.44
C TYR A 141 43.34 15.30 -5.26
N ALA A 142 42.94 15.51 -6.52
CA ALA A 142 42.09 14.61 -7.31
C ALA A 142 42.63 13.21 -7.68
N GLU A 143 43.79 12.82 -7.16
CA GLU A 143 44.54 11.63 -7.61
C GLU A 143 44.19 10.36 -6.81
N GLU A 144 43.63 10.48 -5.59
CA GLU A 144 43.27 9.31 -4.76
C GLU A 144 41.98 8.59 -5.21
N TRP A 145 41.07 9.25 -5.94
CA TRP A 145 39.73 8.75 -6.32
C TRP A 145 39.68 7.49 -7.21
N TRP A 146 40.84 6.95 -7.61
CA TRP A 146 40.93 5.88 -8.62
C TRP A 146 41.73 4.64 -8.17
N THR A 147 42.27 4.63 -6.95
CA THR A 147 43.38 3.71 -6.63
C THR A 147 43.00 2.32 -6.13
N HIS A 148 41.82 2.15 -5.48
CA HIS A 148 41.50 0.89 -4.77
C HIS A 148 40.02 0.45 -4.90
N ALA A 149 39.54 0.23 -6.12
CA ALA A 149 38.27 -0.46 -6.37
C ALA A 149 38.31 -1.93 -5.90
N ARG A 150 37.96 -2.17 -4.62
CA ARG A 150 37.62 -3.49 -4.10
C ARG A 150 36.10 -3.60 -4.08
N PRO A 151 35.46 -4.41 -4.93
CA PRO A 151 34.02 -4.53 -4.90
C PRO A 151 33.57 -5.15 -3.58
N ILE A 152 32.82 -4.39 -2.79
CA ILE A 152 32.16 -4.87 -1.56
C ILE A 152 30.71 -5.16 -1.91
N PHE A 153 30.21 -6.30 -1.45
CA PHE A 153 28.83 -6.72 -1.64
C PHE A 153 28.21 -6.97 -0.28
N GLU A 154 27.18 -6.18 0.05
CA GLU A 154 26.49 -6.24 1.33
C GLU A 154 25.06 -6.78 1.14
N PHE A 155 24.57 -7.48 2.15
CA PHE A 155 23.22 -8.05 2.19
C PHE A 155 22.50 -7.53 3.43
N HIS A 156 21.56 -6.61 3.21
CA HIS A 156 20.64 -6.12 4.23
C HIS A 156 19.23 -6.62 3.91
N GLY A 157 18.33 -6.75 4.89
CA GLY A 157 16.93 -7.07 4.62
C GLY A 157 16.16 -7.75 5.76
N TYR A 158 15.07 -8.42 5.39
CA TYR A 158 14.30 -9.21 6.34
C TYR A 158 13.57 -10.40 5.70
N PHE A 159 13.50 -11.51 6.44
CA PHE A 159 12.42 -12.48 6.26
C PHE A 159 11.32 -12.21 7.29
N ARG A 160 10.05 -12.29 6.88
CA ARG A 160 8.89 -12.24 7.78
C ARG A 160 7.88 -13.33 7.45
N LEU A 161 7.24 -13.84 8.50
CA LEU A 161 5.96 -14.53 8.48
C LEU A 161 5.01 -13.75 9.38
N ARG A 162 3.77 -13.59 8.93
CA ARG A 162 2.76 -12.80 9.61
C ARG A 162 1.42 -13.52 9.56
N TRP A 163 0.82 -13.77 10.71
CA TRP A 163 -0.54 -14.30 10.85
C TRP A 163 -1.47 -13.18 11.33
N GLU A 164 -2.66 -13.09 10.74
CA GLU A 164 -3.68 -12.09 11.02
C GLU A 164 -5.05 -12.78 11.12
N MET A 165 -5.81 -12.46 12.16
CA MET A 165 -7.21 -12.84 12.35
C MET A 165 -8.04 -11.59 12.59
N PHE A 166 -9.10 -11.44 11.81
CA PHE A 166 -10.03 -10.32 11.80
C PHE A 166 -11.40 -10.84 12.24
N ASN A 167 -12.01 -10.23 13.26
CA ASN A 167 -13.33 -10.58 13.76
C ASN A 167 -14.24 -9.33 13.70
N ASN A 168 -15.43 -9.51 13.11
CA ASN A 168 -16.48 -8.49 12.95
C ASN A 168 -15.99 -7.19 12.27
N PHE A 169 -15.17 -7.31 11.22
CA PHE A 169 -14.64 -6.15 10.49
C PHE A 169 -15.70 -5.39 9.67
N TYR A 170 -16.88 -5.99 9.45
CA TYR A 170 -18.05 -5.30 8.92
C TYR A 170 -18.86 -4.55 10.00
N LEU A 171 -18.37 -4.48 11.25
CA LEU A 171 -18.92 -3.68 12.35
C LEU A 171 -20.38 -3.99 12.73
N GLY A 172 -20.88 -5.20 12.46
CA GLY A 172 -22.29 -5.58 12.61
C GLY A 172 -23.24 -5.00 11.55
N ARG A 173 -22.72 -4.28 10.55
CA ARG A 173 -23.51 -3.63 9.50
C ARG A 173 -24.11 -4.64 8.52
N ALA A 174 -25.36 -4.38 8.11
CA ALA A 174 -26.14 -5.20 7.18
C ALA A 174 -26.01 -4.70 5.71
N ASP A 175 -24.84 -4.18 5.33
CA ASP A 175 -24.58 -3.68 3.97
C ASP A 175 -24.69 -4.76 2.86
N SER A 176 -24.81 -4.32 1.61
CA SER A 176 -24.72 -5.15 0.40
C SER A 176 -23.26 -5.58 0.11
N PRO A 177 -23.00 -6.56 -0.78
CA PRO A 177 -21.63 -6.97 -1.12
C PRO A 177 -20.76 -5.81 -1.59
N ASP A 178 -21.31 -4.99 -2.49
CA ASP A 178 -20.60 -3.93 -3.20
C ASP A 178 -20.46 -2.63 -2.38
N GLY A 179 -21.25 -2.48 -1.31
CA GLY A 179 -21.25 -1.33 -0.39
C GLY A 179 -20.81 -1.66 1.03
N SER A 180 -20.20 -2.82 1.27
CA SER A 180 -19.72 -3.23 2.60
C SER A 180 -18.30 -2.72 2.85
N ILE A 181 -18.11 -1.95 3.93
CA ILE A 181 -16.82 -1.37 4.38
C ILE A 181 -15.72 -2.44 4.51
N TRP A 182 -16.10 -3.70 4.73
CA TRP A 182 -15.20 -4.85 4.65
C TRP A 182 -15.87 -6.00 3.88
N PRO A 183 -15.17 -6.69 2.95
CA PRO A 183 -15.74 -7.82 2.21
C PRO A 183 -16.09 -8.97 3.17
N ARG A 184 -17.34 -9.46 3.09
CA ARG A 184 -17.80 -10.62 3.90
C ARG A 184 -17.12 -11.92 3.43
N PRO A 185 -17.00 -12.95 4.28
CA PRO A 185 -16.37 -14.22 3.91
C PRO A 185 -17.09 -14.87 2.73
N ALA A 186 -16.37 -15.16 1.64
CA ALA A 186 -16.96 -15.65 0.39
C ALA A 186 -17.56 -17.06 0.51
N ASP A 187 -17.13 -17.85 1.50
CA ASP A 187 -17.72 -19.12 1.90
C ASP A 187 -19.13 -18.99 2.52
N SER A 188 -19.59 -17.76 2.79
CA SER A 188 -21.01 -17.44 3.05
C SER A 188 -21.90 -17.55 1.80
N PHE A 189 -21.35 -17.84 0.61
CA PHE A 189 -22.12 -18.15 -0.60
C PHE A 189 -21.50 -19.31 -1.38
N TYR A 190 -22.26 -20.38 -1.64
CA TYR A 190 -21.79 -21.47 -2.50
C TYR A 190 -22.94 -22.20 -3.22
N ALA A 191 -22.70 -22.54 -4.48
CA ALA A 191 -23.56 -23.42 -5.26
C ALA A 191 -23.26 -24.90 -4.94
N VAL A 192 -24.29 -25.71 -4.73
CA VAL A 192 -24.21 -27.18 -4.59
C VAL A 192 -24.53 -27.87 -5.92
N ASP A 193 -25.46 -27.31 -6.69
CA ASP A 193 -25.67 -27.63 -8.10
C ASP A 193 -26.17 -26.40 -8.88
N SER A 194 -26.56 -26.56 -10.15
CA SER A 194 -27.02 -25.44 -11.00
C SER A 194 -28.31 -24.76 -10.52
N ASN A 195 -29.04 -25.38 -9.59
CA ASN A 195 -30.36 -24.97 -9.14
C ASN A 195 -30.42 -24.71 -7.62
N THR A 196 -29.35 -25.02 -6.88
CA THR A 196 -29.27 -24.90 -5.43
C THR A 196 -27.99 -24.18 -5.00
N SER A 197 -28.17 -23.02 -4.38
CA SER A 197 -27.08 -22.23 -3.79
C SER A 197 -27.47 -21.75 -2.39
N PHE A 198 -26.52 -21.83 -1.47
CA PHE A 198 -26.60 -21.30 -0.11
C PHE A 198 -26.03 -19.87 -0.12
N GLY A 199 -26.57 -18.95 0.68
CA GLY A 199 -26.22 -17.52 0.67
C GLY A 199 -26.65 -16.68 -0.54
N ALA A 200 -27.65 -17.11 -1.32
CA ALA A 200 -27.90 -16.55 -2.66
C ALA A 200 -28.47 -15.11 -2.69
N ASN A 201 -27.77 -14.21 -3.41
CA ASN A 201 -28.15 -12.83 -3.80
C ASN A 201 -28.51 -11.83 -2.67
N GLN A 202 -28.62 -12.28 -1.43
CA GLN A 202 -28.59 -11.45 -0.23
C GLN A 202 -27.56 -12.08 0.70
N LEU A 203 -26.45 -11.37 0.94
CA LEU A 203 -25.46 -11.85 1.91
C LEU A 203 -26.12 -11.91 3.28
N CYS A 204 -26.06 -13.10 3.89
CA CYS A 204 -26.76 -13.46 5.12
C CYS A 204 -28.29 -13.51 4.94
N ASN A 205 -28.88 -14.68 5.15
CA ASN A 205 -30.33 -14.87 5.17
C ASN A 205 -30.83 -15.21 6.60
N ARG A 206 -32.15 -15.29 6.81
CA ARG A 206 -32.76 -15.53 8.14
C ARG A 206 -32.55 -16.95 8.71
N GLU A 207 -31.94 -17.85 7.95
CA GLU A 207 -31.57 -19.21 8.32
C GLU A 207 -30.06 -19.32 8.65
N GLU A 208 -29.24 -18.36 8.16
CA GLU A 208 -27.80 -18.16 8.41
C GLU A 208 -27.55 -16.92 9.33
N SER A 209 -28.58 -16.54 10.07
CA SER A 209 -28.61 -15.48 11.08
C SER A 209 -29.47 -15.95 12.24
N ASP A 210 -28.91 -15.96 13.45
CA ASP A 210 -29.61 -16.43 14.65
C ASP A 210 -30.92 -15.64 14.87
N SER A 211 -32.06 -16.36 14.81
CA SER A 211 -33.29 -15.80 14.24
C SER A 211 -34.11 -14.85 15.15
N ASN A 212 -33.47 -13.83 15.74
CA ASN A 212 -34.08 -12.66 16.37
C ASN A 212 -33.32 -11.34 16.08
N GLY A 213 -32.22 -11.36 15.32
CA GLY A 213 -31.42 -10.16 15.02
C GLY A 213 -32.19 -9.01 14.33
N PRO A 214 -31.72 -7.76 14.47
CA PRO A 214 -32.26 -6.61 13.73
C PRO A 214 -32.09 -6.81 12.22
N VAL A 215 -33.14 -6.46 11.48
CA VAL A 215 -33.16 -6.43 10.02
C VAL A 215 -33.00 -4.98 9.59
N ASP A 216 -32.23 -4.70 8.54
CA ASP A 216 -32.32 -3.39 7.89
C ASP A 216 -33.75 -3.19 7.34
N SER A 217 -34.41 -2.14 7.79
CA SER A 217 -35.77 -1.79 7.39
C SER A 217 -35.91 -1.34 5.93
N GLU A 218 -34.82 -0.98 5.24
CA GLU A 218 -34.86 -0.46 3.87
C GLU A 218 -34.54 -1.53 2.82
N SER A 219 -33.47 -2.33 3.00
CA SER A 219 -33.08 -3.42 2.07
C SER A 219 -33.55 -4.82 2.49
N GLY A 220 -33.94 -5.03 3.75
CA GLY A 220 -34.34 -6.34 4.29
C GLY A 220 -33.19 -7.29 4.62
N LEU A 221 -31.93 -6.82 4.58
CA LEU A 221 -30.73 -7.60 4.90
C LEU A 221 -30.57 -7.86 6.41
N VAL A 222 -29.78 -8.88 6.76
CA VAL A 222 -29.42 -9.26 8.14
C VAL A 222 -27.89 -9.44 8.29
N PRO A 223 -27.32 -9.45 9.52
CA PRO A 223 -25.94 -9.82 9.77
C PRO A 223 -25.64 -11.31 9.51
N CYS A 224 -24.37 -11.68 9.35
CA CYS A 224 -23.93 -13.06 9.09
C CYS A 224 -23.34 -13.70 10.35
N ASP A 225 -23.72 -14.95 10.65
CA ASP A 225 -23.06 -15.77 11.69
C ASP A 225 -21.52 -15.90 11.48
N GLY A 226 -21.05 -15.76 10.23
CA GLY A 226 -19.64 -15.75 9.84
C GLY A 226 -18.89 -14.44 10.15
N GLU A 227 -18.57 -14.17 11.42
CA GLU A 227 -17.86 -12.93 11.81
C GLU A 227 -16.36 -12.90 11.49
N THR A 228 -15.69 -14.05 11.32
CA THR A 228 -14.23 -14.16 11.49
C THR A 228 -13.51 -14.66 10.24
N THR A 229 -12.52 -13.89 9.76
CA THR A 229 -11.55 -14.34 8.74
C THR A 229 -10.15 -14.44 9.34
N ALA A 230 -9.33 -15.37 8.85
CA ALA A 230 -7.96 -15.52 9.32
C ALA A 230 -7.05 -16.03 8.20
N GLY A 231 -5.77 -15.65 8.24
CA GLY A 231 -4.77 -16.09 7.29
C GLY A 231 -3.35 -15.83 7.76
N ALA A 232 -2.38 -16.26 6.97
CA ALA A 232 -0.99 -15.87 7.15
C ALA A 232 -0.33 -15.56 5.81
N ASN A 233 0.58 -14.59 5.79
CA ASN A 233 1.44 -14.26 4.67
C ASN A 233 2.92 -14.33 5.07
N MET A 234 3.79 -14.38 4.07
CA MET A 234 5.25 -14.25 4.24
C MET A 234 5.82 -13.21 3.27
N ARG A 235 7.05 -12.76 3.51
CA ARG A 235 7.88 -12.00 2.55
C ARG A 235 9.35 -12.22 2.91
N PHE A 236 10.21 -12.40 1.93
CA PHE A 236 11.65 -12.27 2.07
C PHE A 236 12.13 -11.07 1.24
N ARG A 237 12.47 -9.96 1.89
CA ARG A 237 13.03 -8.77 1.25
C ARG A 237 14.55 -8.78 1.36
N LEU A 238 15.22 -8.59 0.24
CA LEU A 238 16.66 -8.36 0.13
C LEU A 238 16.92 -6.96 -0.42
N ASN A 239 17.75 -6.20 0.28
CA ASN A 239 18.26 -4.90 -0.12
C ASN A 239 19.78 -4.97 -0.31
N PRO A 240 20.29 -5.64 -1.37
CA PRO A 240 21.73 -5.81 -1.53
C PRO A 240 22.38 -4.56 -2.14
N GLU A 241 23.57 -4.22 -1.63
CA GLU A 241 24.40 -3.11 -2.12
C GLU A 241 25.67 -3.62 -2.79
N VAL A 242 25.95 -3.14 -4.01
CA VAL A 242 27.21 -3.37 -4.73
C VAL A 242 28.02 -2.08 -4.73
N HIS A 243 29.00 -1.97 -3.85
CA HIS A 243 29.98 -0.88 -3.88
C HIS A 243 31.05 -1.23 -4.92
N VAL A 244 31.10 -0.49 -6.02
CA VAL A 244 32.08 -0.67 -7.11
C VAL A 244 33.40 0.05 -6.76
N SER A 245 33.28 1.20 -6.12
CA SER A 245 34.36 2.01 -5.55
C SER A 245 33.83 2.85 -4.39
N ASP A 246 34.72 3.48 -3.63
CA ASP A 246 34.40 4.38 -2.49
C ASP A 246 33.39 5.51 -2.82
N ASN A 247 33.16 5.77 -4.11
CA ASN A 247 32.26 6.80 -4.62
C ASN A 247 31.20 6.32 -5.62
N LEU A 248 31.11 5.01 -5.92
CA LEU A 248 30.11 4.45 -6.84
C LEU A 248 29.49 3.19 -6.24
N ARG A 249 28.18 3.21 -5.99
CA ARG A 249 27.41 2.03 -5.60
C ARG A 249 26.17 1.82 -6.46
N VAL A 250 25.72 0.58 -6.57
CA VAL A 250 24.39 0.20 -7.05
C VAL A 250 23.63 -0.39 -5.89
N VAL A 251 22.43 0.13 -5.64
CA VAL A 251 21.53 -0.34 -4.58
C VAL A 251 20.26 -0.88 -5.23
N SER A 252 19.66 -1.91 -4.63
CA SER A 252 18.45 -2.54 -5.16
C SER A 252 17.53 -3.04 -4.06
N GLN A 253 16.29 -3.37 -4.42
CA GLN A 253 15.31 -4.04 -3.57
C GLN A 253 14.69 -5.19 -4.36
N ILE A 254 14.76 -6.40 -3.80
CA ILE A 254 14.23 -7.63 -4.35
C ILE A 254 13.32 -8.26 -3.30
N ASP A 255 12.02 -8.31 -3.57
CA ASP A 255 11.05 -8.99 -2.70
C ASP A 255 10.78 -10.39 -3.29
N ILE A 256 11.00 -11.42 -2.47
CA ILE A 256 10.86 -12.85 -2.78
C ILE A 256 9.70 -13.40 -1.94
N LEU A 257 8.82 -14.19 -2.56
CA LEU A 257 7.56 -14.68 -1.96
C LEU A 257 6.76 -13.53 -1.31
N ASP A 258 6.67 -12.41 -2.03
CA ASP A 258 6.20 -11.13 -1.53
C ASP A 258 4.71 -11.13 -1.14
N ASN A 259 4.42 -11.10 0.16
CA ASN A 259 3.07 -11.21 0.72
C ASN A 259 2.30 -12.47 0.30
N VAL A 260 3.01 -13.52 -0.12
CA VAL A 260 2.42 -14.81 -0.50
C VAL A 260 1.70 -15.41 0.70
N VAL A 261 0.41 -15.69 0.53
CA VAL A 261 -0.45 -16.30 1.54
C VAL A 261 -0.07 -17.78 1.71
N LEU A 262 0.04 -18.24 2.95
CA LEU A 262 0.45 -19.60 3.27
C LEU A 262 -0.60 -20.59 2.75
N GLY A 263 -0.20 -21.41 1.78
CA GLY A 263 -1.07 -22.39 1.12
C GLY A 263 -1.87 -21.87 -0.07
N SER A 264 -1.67 -20.64 -0.54
CA SER A 264 -2.44 -20.08 -1.66
C SER A 264 -2.06 -20.61 -3.05
N THR A 265 -0.95 -21.34 -3.17
CA THR A 265 -0.48 -21.97 -4.42
C THR A 265 -0.33 -23.50 -4.27
N PRO A 266 -1.42 -24.23 -3.95
CA PRO A 266 -1.37 -25.69 -3.79
C PRO A 266 -1.16 -26.40 -5.13
N GLU A 267 -0.86 -27.71 -5.10
CA GLU A 267 -0.89 -28.50 -6.32
C GLU A 267 -2.27 -28.44 -7.02
N GLY A 268 -2.24 -28.38 -8.35
CA GLY A 268 -3.45 -28.29 -9.18
C GLY A 268 -4.19 -26.95 -9.19
N SER A 269 -3.81 -25.94 -8.40
CA SER A 269 -4.33 -24.58 -8.60
C SER A 269 -3.81 -24.02 -9.92
N ALA A 270 -4.69 -23.53 -10.79
CA ALA A 270 -4.32 -22.90 -12.04
C ALA A 270 -5.18 -21.66 -12.34
N PHE A 271 -4.60 -20.66 -12.99
CA PHE A 271 -5.28 -19.51 -13.57
C PHE A 271 -5.21 -19.58 -15.10
N GLY A 272 -6.19 -18.96 -15.76
CA GLY A 272 -6.23 -18.80 -17.21
C GLY A 272 -7.06 -17.59 -17.62
N PRO A 273 -6.98 -17.17 -18.89
CA PRO A 273 -7.70 -15.99 -19.37
C PRO A 273 -9.22 -16.23 -19.33
N SER A 274 -9.95 -15.32 -18.69
CA SER A 274 -11.42 -15.38 -18.63
C SER A 274 -12.06 -14.94 -19.94
N ALA A 275 -13.23 -15.48 -20.26
CA ALA A 275 -14.06 -15.03 -21.38
C ALA A 275 -14.57 -13.58 -21.22
N SER A 276 -14.60 -13.04 -20.00
CA SER A 276 -14.92 -11.62 -19.72
C SER A 276 -13.69 -10.71 -19.70
N GLY A 277 -12.49 -11.23 -19.98
CA GLY A 277 -11.22 -10.52 -19.81
C GLY A 277 -10.62 -10.71 -18.42
N GLY A 278 -9.31 -10.42 -18.29
CA GLY A 278 -8.56 -10.75 -17.08
C GLY A 278 -8.26 -12.25 -16.94
N TYR A 279 -7.99 -12.70 -15.72
CA TYR A 279 -7.70 -14.09 -15.38
C TYR A 279 -8.69 -14.64 -14.35
N GLU A 280 -9.10 -15.90 -14.52
CA GLU A 280 -10.00 -16.64 -13.62
C GLU A 280 -9.36 -17.95 -13.14
N SER A 281 -9.85 -18.48 -12.01
CA SER A 281 -9.41 -19.78 -11.50
C SER A 281 -9.98 -20.91 -12.37
N LEU A 282 -9.09 -21.72 -12.93
CA LEU A 282 -9.47 -22.86 -13.75
C LEU A 282 -9.91 -24.04 -12.89
N ALA A 283 -10.81 -24.86 -13.43
CA ALA A 283 -11.15 -26.16 -12.83
C ALA A 283 -9.89 -27.04 -12.72
N ARG A 284 -9.71 -27.69 -11.57
CA ARG A 284 -8.59 -28.60 -11.32
C ARG A 284 -8.55 -29.75 -12.34
N SER A 285 -7.34 -30.16 -12.69
CA SER A 285 -7.12 -31.30 -13.59
C SER A 285 -7.58 -32.61 -12.92
N GLY A 286 -8.17 -33.52 -13.71
CA GLY A 286 -8.48 -34.89 -13.26
C GLY A 286 -7.25 -35.74 -12.90
N TYR A 287 -6.04 -35.23 -13.13
CA TYR A 287 -4.77 -35.83 -12.70
C TYR A 287 -4.19 -35.20 -11.42
N THR A 288 -4.82 -34.16 -10.88
CA THR A 288 -4.43 -33.51 -9.62
C THR A 288 -5.46 -33.81 -8.52
N PRO A 289 -5.07 -33.86 -7.24
CA PRO A 289 -6.01 -34.07 -6.15
C PRO A 289 -7.09 -32.97 -6.06
N ILE A 290 -8.18 -33.25 -5.34
CA ILE A 290 -9.07 -32.21 -4.80
C ILE A 290 -8.38 -31.50 -3.63
N GLY A 291 -8.77 -30.27 -3.29
CA GLY A 291 -8.05 -29.45 -2.29
C GLY A 291 -7.83 -30.11 -0.92
N LEU A 292 -8.75 -30.98 -0.48
CA LEU A 292 -8.63 -31.77 0.75
C LEU A 292 -7.44 -32.76 0.74
N LEU A 293 -6.92 -33.11 -0.43
CA LEU A 293 -5.88 -34.11 -0.67
C LEU A 293 -4.58 -33.49 -1.22
N ASP A 294 -4.41 -32.17 -1.12
CA ASP A 294 -3.15 -31.49 -1.46
C ASP A 294 -2.07 -31.82 -0.43
N ASN A 295 -0.90 -32.22 -0.90
CA ASN A 295 0.25 -32.57 -0.08
C ASN A 295 1.48 -31.67 -0.34
N THR A 296 1.42 -30.80 -1.35
CA THR A 296 2.47 -29.81 -1.63
C THR A 296 1.91 -28.47 -2.14
N ALA A 297 2.65 -27.40 -1.88
CA ALA A 297 2.56 -26.16 -2.63
C ALA A 297 3.49 -26.18 -3.85
N VAL A 298 3.24 -25.31 -4.82
CA VAL A 298 4.08 -25.00 -5.98
C VAL A 298 4.51 -23.53 -5.95
N PRO A 299 5.66 -23.15 -6.55
CA PRO A 299 6.12 -21.76 -6.55
C PRO A 299 5.11 -20.82 -7.24
N PRO A 300 4.82 -19.64 -6.67
CA PRO A 300 4.03 -18.59 -7.32
C PRO A 300 4.60 -18.15 -8.68
N SER A 301 3.76 -18.15 -9.71
CA SER A 301 4.03 -17.62 -11.04
C SER A 301 2.80 -16.89 -11.57
N ALA A 302 3.01 -15.66 -12.04
CA ALA A 302 1.96 -14.75 -12.47
C ALA A 302 1.16 -15.32 -13.66
N GLY A 303 -0.17 -15.31 -13.54
CA GLY A 303 -1.08 -15.81 -14.57
C GLY A 303 -1.07 -17.33 -14.76
N GLN A 304 -0.32 -18.09 -13.95
CA GLN A 304 -0.31 -19.56 -13.98
C GLN A 304 -0.94 -20.18 -12.73
N ASN A 305 -0.53 -19.75 -11.54
CA ASN A 305 -1.07 -20.22 -10.25
C ASN A 305 -1.10 -19.12 -9.17
N SER A 306 -0.64 -17.91 -9.52
CA SER A 306 -0.58 -16.73 -8.67
C SER A 306 -0.94 -15.50 -9.50
N VAL A 307 -1.35 -14.42 -8.85
CA VAL A 307 -1.41 -13.08 -9.45
C VAL A 307 -0.03 -12.39 -9.52
N GLU A 308 0.96 -12.93 -8.81
CA GLU A 308 2.32 -12.37 -8.69
C GLU A 308 3.41 -13.44 -8.78
N ASP A 309 4.56 -13.11 -9.37
CA ASP A 309 5.71 -14.01 -9.45
C ASP A 309 6.48 -14.15 -8.12
N SER A 310 7.10 -15.32 -7.93
CA SER A 310 7.91 -15.66 -6.74
C SER A 310 9.05 -14.69 -6.41
N ILE A 311 9.55 -13.90 -7.37
CA ILE A 311 10.66 -12.95 -7.20
C ILE A 311 10.34 -11.66 -7.97
N ARG A 312 10.35 -10.52 -7.29
CA ARG A 312 10.11 -9.20 -7.89
C ARG A 312 11.23 -8.21 -7.56
N VAL A 313 11.94 -7.77 -8.58
CA VAL A 313 12.92 -6.67 -8.47
C VAL A 313 12.14 -5.35 -8.49
N LYS A 314 11.91 -4.77 -7.32
CA LYS A 314 11.08 -3.56 -7.15
C LYS A 314 11.86 -2.27 -7.41
N ARG A 315 13.15 -2.24 -7.08
CA ARG A 315 14.01 -1.05 -7.18
C ARG A 315 15.42 -1.41 -7.59
N VAL A 316 16.04 -0.58 -8.43
CA VAL A 316 17.47 -0.61 -8.76
C VAL A 316 17.89 0.81 -9.13
N TRP A 317 18.89 1.37 -8.45
CA TRP A 317 19.42 2.69 -8.75
C TRP A 317 20.94 2.76 -8.53
N GLY A 318 21.59 3.63 -9.29
CA GLY A 318 23.00 3.98 -9.12
C GLY A 318 23.16 5.24 -8.28
N GLU A 319 24.20 5.27 -7.44
CA GLU A 319 24.63 6.46 -6.71
C GLU A 319 26.10 6.74 -6.97
N TYR A 320 26.40 7.93 -7.50
CA TYR A 320 27.75 8.39 -7.80
C TYR A 320 28.06 9.67 -7.03
N SER A 321 29.06 9.59 -6.15
CA SER A 321 29.44 10.65 -5.22
C SER A 321 30.64 11.45 -5.75
N THR A 322 30.56 12.77 -5.63
CA THR A 322 31.61 13.70 -6.05
C THR A 322 31.89 14.73 -4.95
N PRO A 323 33.01 15.47 -4.98
CA PRO A 323 33.33 16.48 -3.97
C PRO A 323 32.30 17.62 -3.86
N VAL A 324 31.50 17.84 -4.90
CA VAL A 324 30.49 18.90 -4.99
C VAL A 324 29.07 18.40 -4.73
N GLY A 325 28.84 17.08 -4.68
CA GLY A 325 27.51 16.49 -4.51
C GLY A 325 27.39 15.05 -5.01
N GLN A 326 26.24 14.43 -4.76
CA GLN A 326 25.90 13.08 -5.20
C GLN A 326 24.88 13.13 -6.36
N LEU A 327 25.11 12.32 -7.39
CA LEU A 327 24.16 12.01 -8.45
C LEU A 327 23.49 10.67 -8.11
N ARG A 328 22.16 10.59 -8.20
CA ARG A 328 21.35 9.37 -8.02
C ARG A 328 20.48 9.18 -9.26
N PHE A 329 20.41 7.97 -9.81
CA PHE A 329 19.63 7.69 -11.03
C PHE A 329 19.05 6.27 -11.07
N GLY A 330 17.80 6.14 -11.51
CA GLY A 330 17.09 4.87 -11.65
C GLY A 330 15.85 4.77 -10.75
N ARG A 331 15.36 3.54 -10.55
CA ARG A 331 14.15 3.25 -9.75
C ARG A 331 14.50 3.18 -8.27
N MET A 332 14.18 4.24 -7.52
CA MET A 332 14.64 4.44 -6.15
C MET A 332 13.49 4.63 -5.15
N PRO A 333 13.71 4.43 -3.84
CA PRO A 333 12.75 4.80 -2.81
C PRO A 333 12.47 6.30 -2.83
N ASN A 334 11.20 6.67 -2.61
CA ASN A 334 10.79 8.06 -2.41
C ASN A 334 10.20 8.20 -1.01
N HIS A 335 10.92 8.85 -0.10
CA HIS A 335 10.50 9.07 1.29
C HIS A 335 10.84 10.50 1.70
N TRP A 336 9.97 11.11 2.51
CA TRP A 336 10.20 12.42 3.10
C TRP A 336 9.50 12.52 4.48
N GLY A 337 10.10 13.30 5.39
CA GLY A 337 9.52 13.62 6.69
C GLY A 337 9.25 12.41 7.60
N LEU A 338 8.00 12.31 8.06
CA LEU A 338 7.42 11.16 8.77
C LEU A 338 6.77 10.16 7.80
N GLY A 339 6.74 10.46 6.50
CA GLY A 339 6.15 9.64 5.46
C GLY A 339 4.64 9.84 5.31
N MET A 340 4.10 11.03 5.58
CA MET A 340 2.68 11.33 5.36
C MET A 340 2.35 11.46 3.85
N VAL A 341 3.18 12.17 3.06
CA VAL A 341 2.99 12.25 1.60
C VAL A 341 3.72 11.14 0.86
N MET A 342 5.03 11.02 1.09
CA MET A 342 5.94 10.15 0.34
C MET A 342 6.62 9.20 1.32
N ASN A 343 6.36 7.90 1.22
CA ASN A 343 6.92 6.94 2.16
C ASN A 343 7.39 5.67 1.46
N ALA A 344 8.70 5.43 1.50
CA ALA A 344 9.33 4.30 0.84
C ALA A 344 8.87 2.92 1.32
N GLY A 345 8.16 2.76 2.45
CA GLY A 345 7.66 1.45 2.87
C GLY A 345 8.79 0.44 3.14
N ASP A 346 9.90 0.95 3.67
CA ASP A 346 11.09 0.16 4.00
C ASP A 346 11.01 -0.49 5.39
N GLY A 347 9.96 -0.19 6.17
CA GLY A 347 9.70 -0.81 7.46
C GLY A 347 9.43 -2.31 7.36
N HIS A 348 9.81 -3.02 8.43
CA HIS A 348 9.68 -4.49 8.54
C HIS A 348 8.24 -5.00 8.35
N ASP A 349 7.25 -4.18 8.67
CA ASP A 349 5.82 -4.51 8.59
C ASP A 349 5.11 -3.96 7.33
N ASP A 350 5.73 -3.05 6.57
CA ASP A 350 5.07 -2.26 5.54
C ASP A 350 4.59 -3.10 4.35
N ASP A 351 3.54 -2.63 3.67
CA ASP A 351 2.90 -3.34 2.54
C ASP A 351 2.84 -2.49 1.27
N ALA A 352 2.47 -1.21 1.37
CA ALA A 352 2.61 -0.23 0.29
C ALA A 352 4.00 0.44 0.31
N GLN A 353 4.42 1.03 -0.81
CA GLN A 353 5.71 1.74 -0.93
C GLN A 353 5.73 2.79 -2.04
N SER A 354 6.06 4.04 -1.70
CA SER A 354 6.40 5.08 -2.66
C SER A 354 7.72 4.76 -3.35
N THR A 355 7.69 4.64 -4.67
CA THR A 355 8.84 4.30 -5.53
C THR A 355 8.79 5.21 -6.74
N ILE A 356 9.94 5.71 -7.20
CA ILE A 356 10.01 6.68 -8.30
C ILE A 356 11.19 6.39 -9.21
N ASP A 357 10.98 6.55 -10.52
CA ASP A 357 12.06 6.62 -11.48
C ASP A 357 12.52 8.09 -11.53
N ARG A 358 13.79 8.33 -11.19
CA ARG A 358 14.28 9.68 -10.86
C ARG A 358 15.72 9.87 -11.31
N LEU A 359 16.02 11.08 -11.76
CA LEU A 359 17.37 11.62 -11.94
C LEU A 359 17.55 12.79 -10.97
N MET A 360 18.45 12.65 -9.99
CA MET A 360 18.60 13.58 -8.86
C MET A 360 20.06 13.97 -8.64
N PHE A 361 20.32 15.25 -8.40
CA PHE A 361 21.61 15.75 -7.92
C PHE A 361 21.44 16.49 -6.58
N ALA A 362 22.24 16.12 -5.58
CA ALA A 362 22.20 16.65 -4.22
C ALA A 362 23.57 17.20 -3.78
N SER A 363 23.61 18.37 -3.17
CA SER A 363 24.82 19.03 -2.67
C SER A 363 24.63 19.54 -1.24
N THR A 364 25.62 19.32 -0.36
CA THR A 364 25.52 19.69 1.06
C THR A 364 26.51 20.80 1.43
N LEU A 365 25.95 21.97 1.75
CA LEU A 365 26.65 23.14 2.28
C LEU A 365 27.00 22.92 3.75
N LYS A 366 28.06 22.14 4.00
CA LYS A 366 28.53 21.73 5.35
C LYS A 366 28.57 22.86 6.40
N PRO A 367 28.93 24.13 6.10
CA PRO A 367 28.91 25.21 7.10
C PRO A 367 27.52 25.60 7.63
N LEU A 368 26.45 25.16 6.97
CA LEU A 368 25.05 25.49 7.30
C LEU A 368 24.22 24.26 7.74
N ASP A 369 24.81 23.06 7.72
CA ASP A 369 24.12 21.77 7.78
C ASP A 369 23.01 21.61 6.71
N LEU A 370 23.13 22.30 5.57
CA LEU A 370 22.06 22.42 4.56
C LEU A 370 22.38 21.62 3.29
N THR A 371 21.54 20.62 2.99
CA THR A 371 21.49 19.91 1.71
C THR A 371 20.47 20.56 0.78
N ILE A 372 20.87 20.79 -0.47
CA ILE A 372 20.04 21.26 -1.58
C ILE A 372 20.08 20.18 -2.65
N ALA A 373 18.92 19.71 -3.11
CA ALA A 373 18.84 18.75 -4.22
C ALA A 373 17.76 19.14 -5.23
N GLY A 374 18.06 18.92 -6.51
CA GLY A 374 17.10 19.00 -7.60
C GLY A 374 16.92 17.62 -8.23
N ALA A 375 15.69 17.26 -8.57
CA ALA A 375 15.35 16.03 -9.24
C ALA A 375 14.36 16.25 -10.39
N TRP A 376 14.54 15.48 -11.45
CA TRP A 376 13.54 15.23 -12.48
C TRP A 376 13.01 13.81 -12.23
N ASP A 377 11.70 13.72 -12.06
CA ASP A 377 10.98 12.52 -11.66
C ASP A 377 10.04 12.10 -12.79
N PHE A 378 9.89 10.81 -12.98
CA PHE A 378 9.07 10.18 -14.02
C PHE A 378 8.01 9.28 -13.33
N PRO A 379 6.87 9.82 -12.89
CA PRO A 379 5.86 9.06 -12.16
C PRO A 379 4.98 8.19 -13.07
N ASN A 380 4.82 8.57 -14.34
CA ASN A 380 4.10 7.84 -15.37
C ASN A 380 4.56 8.30 -16.77
N GLU A 381 4.83 7.34 -17.65
CA GLU A 381 5.24 7.51 -19.07
C GLU A 381 4.13 7.01 -20.03
N GLY A 382 2.90 6.85 -19.53
CA GLY A 382 1.73 6.46 -20.31
C GLY A 382 1.95 5.22 -21.20
N LEU A 383 1.67 5.38 -22.50
CA LEU A 383 1.71 4.29 -23.47
C LEU A 383 3.09 4.00 -24.06
N THR A 384 3.89 3.19 -23.36
CA THR A 384 5.12 2.63 -23.94
C THR A 384 4.86 1.51 -24.97
N LYS A 385 5.68 1.44 -26.03
CA LYS A 385 5.73 0.30 -26.97
C LYS A 385 6.94 -0.57 -26.67
N SER A 386 6.73 -1.88 -26.54
CA SER A 386 7.78 -2.89 -26.55
C SER A 386 7.55 -3.91 -27.68
N SER A 387 8.60 -4.60 -28.13
CA SER A 387 8.52 -5.58 -29.23
C SER A 387 9.23 -6.87 -28.86
N ALA A 388 8.46 -7.84 -28.37
CA ALA A 388 8.95 -9.16 -27.97
C ALA A 388 9.56 -9.98 -29.13
N THR A 389 9.31 -9.61 -30.39
CA THR A 389 9.74 -10.36 -31.58
C THR A 389 10.90 -9.72 -32.34
N THR A 390 11.08 -8.39 -32.26
CA THR A 390 12.17 -7.70 -33.00
C THR A 390 13.38 -7.33 -32.14
N GLY A 391 13.28 -7.45 -30.80
CA GLY A 391 14.38 -7.13 -29.89
C GLY A 391 14.75 -5.63 -29.83
N ASN A 392 13.91 -4.76 -30.40
CA ASN A 392 14.08 -3.31 -30.28
C ASN A 392 13.88 -2.88 -28.82
N PRO A 393 14.63 -1.88 -28.32
CA PRO A 393 14.34 -1.23 -27.05
C PRO A 393 12.89 -0.74 -26.98
N ALA A 394 12.31 -0.77 -25.78
CA ALA A 394 11.03 -0.11 -25.53
C ALA A 394 11.18 1.42 -25.60
N TYR A 395 10.12 2.11 -26.00
CA TYR A 395 10.08 3.57 -26.12
C TYR A 395 8.66 4.09 -25.89
N ASP A 396 8.53 5.33 -25.42
CA ASP A 396 7.24 6.04 -25.35
C ASP A 396 6.56 6.15 -26.75
N ARG A 397 5.23 6.05 -26.80
CA ARG A 397 4.44 6.34 -28.01
C ARG A 397 3.83 7.74 -28.03
N ALA A 398 3.64 8.38 -26.87
CA ALA A 398 2.83 9.56 -26.70
C ALA A 398 3.27 10.42 -25.49
N GLN A 399 4.24 11.30 -25.72
CA GLN A 399 4.66 12.42 -24.85
C GLN A 399 3.56 13.45 -24.46
N GLY A 400 2.27 13.11 -24.64
CA GLY A 400 1.11 13.90 -24.18
C GLY A 400 0.51 13.40 -22.87
N ASP A 401 0.57 12.09 -22.60
CA ASP A 401 0.08 11.43 -21.39
C ASP A 401 1.12 11.31 -20.26
N ASP A 402 2.38 11.64 -20.57
CA ASP A 402 3.48 11.78 -19.61
C ASP A 402 3.16 12.70 -18.43
N VAL A 403 3.69 12.32 -17.27
CA VAL A 403 3.64 13.10 -16.05
C VAL A 403 5.00 13.78 -15.81
N ASP A 404 5.15 14.99 -16.33
CA ASP A 404 6.29 15.87 -15.99
C ASP A 404 6.27 16.16 -14.47
N GLN A 405 7.32 15.74 -13.73
CA GLN A 405 7.51 16.14 -12.35
C GLN A 405 8.93 16.64 -12.07
N TYR A 406 9.03 17.84 -11.48
CA TYR A 406 10.27 18.44 -11.02
C TYR A 406 10.22 18.65 -9.50
N THR A 407 11.25 18.20 -8.79
CA THR A 407 11.26 18.21 -7.32
C THR A 407 12.50 18.93 -6.79
N LEU A 408 12.28 19.91 -5.90
CA LEU A 408 13.31 20.65 -5.17
C LEU A 408 13.27 20.23 -3.70
N ILE A 409 14.40 19.80 -3.15
CA ILE A 409 14.56 19.46 -1.73
C ILE A 409 15.56 20.42 -1.08
N LEU A 410 15.14 21.02 0.03
CA LEU A 410 15.95 21.86 0.92
C LEU A 410 15.89 21.24 2.32
N LEU A 411 16.93 20.50 2.72
CA LEU A 411 16.97 19.77 3.99
C LEU A 411 18.11 20.28 4.88
N ARG A 412 17.77 20.81 6.05
CA ARG A 412 18.75 21.16 7.09
C ARG A 412 18.74 20.10 8.19
N GLN A 413 19.80 19.30 8.29
CA GLN A 413 19.89 18.21 9.26
C GLN A 413 21.33 18.01 9.72
N LYS A 414 21.52 17.74 11.01
CA LYS A 414 22.84 17.35 11.56
C LYS A 414 23.17 15.89 11.26
N SER A 415 24.46 15.57 11.14
CA SER A 415 24.89 14.16 11.11
C SER A 415 24.65 13.51 12.48
N GLN A 416 24.41 12.19 12.49
CA GLN A 416 24.01 11.45 13.68
C GLN A 416 25.04 11.55 14.83
N GLU A 417 26.34 11.64 14.53
CA GLU A 417 27.40 11.75 15.53
C GLU A 417 27.41 13.15 16.16
N LEU A 418 27.19 14.20 15.36
CA LEU A 418 27.02 15.56 15.85
C LEU A 418 25.73 15.69 16.67
N GLU A 419 24.67 14.98 16.29
CA GLU A 419 23.40 14.94 17.01
C GLU A 419 23.56 14.27 18.38
N LYS A 420 24.06 13.03 18.41
CA LYS A 420 24.38 12.26 19.63
C LYS A 420 25.34 13.07 20.54
N LEU A 421 26.32 13.81 20.00
CA LEU A 421 27.20 14.72 20.74
C LEU A 421 26.47 15.96 21.32
N PHE A 422 25.60 16.63 20.56
CA PHE A 422 24.88 17.83 21.00
C PHE A 422 23.82 17.50 22.06
N LEU A 423 23.11 16.38 21.91
CA LEU A 423 22.13 15.89 22.90
C LEU A 423 22.82 15.53 24.23
N THR A 424 24.00 14.89 24.18
CA THR A 424 24.84 14.60 25.36
C THR A 424 25.27 15.88 26.09
N ARG A 425 25.49 16.98 25.36
CA ARG A 425 25.79 18.31 25.93
C ARG A 425 24.55 19.05 26.45
N GLY A 426 23.34 18.49 26.26
CA GLY A 426 22.09 19.10 26.69
C GLY A 426 21.64 20.28 25.82
N ASN A 427 22.13 20.38 24.58
CA ASN A 427 21.68 21.37 23.60
C ASN A 427 20.31 20.97 23.00
N VAL A 428 19.56 21.96 22.52
CA VAL A 428 18.42 21.75 21.61
C VAL A 428 18.97 21.61 20.19
N ILE A 429 18.38 20.72 19.41
CA ILE A 429 18.63 20.55 17.98
C ILE A 429 17.32 20.78 17.23
N VAL A 430 17.40 21.48 16.10
CA VAL A 430 16.26 21.75 15.22
C VAL A 430 16.68 21.40 13.80
N ASN A 431 16.28 20.21 13.36
CA ASN A 431 16.38 19.74 11.98
C ASN A 431 15.06 20.10 11.27
N GLY A 432 15.06 20.20 9.94
CA GLY A 432 13.85 20.51 9.17
C GLY A 432 14.13 20.83 7.71
N GLY A 433 13.09 20.88 6.89
CA GLY A 433 13.23 21.14 5.46
C GLY A 433 11.93 21.38 4.70
N LEU A 434 12.09 21.59 3.40
CA LEU A 434 11.03 21.65 2.40
C LEU A 434 11.34 20.65 1.29
N ASN A 435 10.37 19.80 0.97
CA ASN A 435 10.27 19.10 -0.29
C ASN A 435 9.18 19.81 -1.14
N LEU A 436 9.48 20.11 -2.39
CA LEU A 436 8.60 20.86 -3.28
C LEU A 436 8.58 20.20 -4.64
N SER A 437 7.53 19.44 -4.92
CA SER A 437 7.26 18.90 -6.27
C SER A 437 6.32 19.84 -7.04
N TYR A 438 6.65 20.12 -8.29
CA TYR A 438 5.71 20.61 -9.30
C TYR A 438 5.43 19.46 -10.26
N ARG A 439 4.16 19.19 -10.55
CA ARG A 439 3.71 18.14 -11.48
C ARG A 439 2.77 18.71 -12.52
N ARG A 440 2.87 18.23 -13.76
CA ARG A 440 1.95 18.51 -14.86
C ARG A 440 1.63 17.24 -15.65
N GLN A 441 0.42 17.14 -16.19
CA GLN A 441 0.01 16.08 -17.12
C GLN A 441 -1.05 16.63 -18.08
N MET A 442 -0.95 16.42 -19.40
CA MET A 442 -1.91 16.98 -20.37
C MET A 442 -3.01 15.98 -20.78
N LEU A 443 -2.63 14.78 -21.19
CA LEU A 443 -3.52 13.66 -21.50
C LEU A 443 -3.32 12.52 -20.49
N ASP A 444 -4.06 11.43 -20.61
CA ASP A 444 -3.85 10.22 -19.81
C ASP A 444 -4.36 8.99 -20.56
N SER A 445 -3.60 7.90 -20.54
CA SER A 445 -3.87 6.70 -21.34
C SER A 445 -4.81 5.72 -20.61
N VAL A 446 -6.12 5.92 -20.77
CA VAL A 446 -7.16 5.30 -19.93
C VAL A 446 -7.80 4.02 -20.50
N SER A 447 -7.63 3.69 -21.78
CA SER A 447 -8.41 2.58 -22.40
C SER A 447 -7.68 1.76 -23.47
N ALA A 448 -6.34 1.75 -23.44
CA ALA A 448 -5.51 1.04 -24.42
C ALA A 448 -5.44 -0.49 -24.19
N ASN A 449 -6.56 -1.18 -24.43
CA ASN A 449 -6.68 -2.64 -24.29
C ASN A 449 -5.87 -3.45 -25.35
N THR A 450 -5.13 -2.80 -26.25
CA THR A 450 -4.29 -3.47 -27.25
C THR A 450 -2.86 -2.90 -27.27
N PRO A 451 -1.80 -3.75 -27.28
CA PRO A 451 -0.40 -3.28 -27.36
C PRO A 451 -0.04 -2.56 -28.67
N ASP A 452 -0.92 -2.56 -29.67
CA ASP A 452 -0.66 -1.96 -30.98
C ASP A 452 -1.85 -1.16 -31.50
N LEU A 453 -2.18 -0.07 -30.78
CA LEU A 453 -3.16 0.93 -31.23
C LEU A 453 -2.89 1.38 -32.68
N THR A 454 -3.87 1.17 -33.57
CA THR A 454 -3.84 1.66 -34.96
C THR A 454 -5.17 2.34 -35.32
N GLY A 455 -5.11 3.41 -36.11
CA GLY A 455 -6.32 4.10 -36.58
C GLY A 455 -7.21 4.62 -35.44
N ALA A 456 -8.50 4.25 -35.48
CA ALA A 456 -9.53 4.78 -34.58
C ALA A 456 -9.37 4.35 -33.10
N ASP A 457 -8.64 3.28 -32.81
CA ASP A 457 -8.40 2.84 -31.43
C ASP A 457 -7.66 3.93 -30.61
N ALA A 458 -6.85 4.75 -31.28
CA ALA A 458 -6.09 5.81 -30.64
C ALA A 458 -6.96 7.00 -30.18
N SER A 459 -8.08 7.32 -30.85
CA SER A 459 -8.97 8.40 -30.39
C SER A 459 -9.78 8.03 -29.14
N ASN A 460 -9.92 6.73 -28.88
CA ASN A 460 -10.60 6.18 -27.71
C ASN A 460 -9.60 5.51 -26.74
N SER A 461 -8.36 6.02 -26.68
CA SER A 461 -7.34 5.56 -25.74
C SER A 461 -6.90 6.63 -24.73
N PHE A 462 -7.16 7.92 -25.00
CA PHE A 462 -6.68 9.05 -24.20
C PHE A 462 -7.81 9.91 -23.65
N ALA A 463 -7.78 10.21 -22.35
CA ALA A 463 -8.54 11.28 -21.71
C ALA A 463 -7.70 12.57 -21.67
N ARG A 464 -8.34 13.74 -21.53
CA ARG A 464 -7.62 15.02 -21.27
C ARG A 464 -7.65 15.33 -19.78
N ARG A 465 -6.47 15.36 -19.14
CA ARG A 465 -6.30 15.78 -17.74
C ARG A 465 -6.14 17.28 -17.59
N ASP A 466 -5.27 17.88 -18.41
CA ASP A 466 -4.76 19.25 -18.29
C ASP A 466 -4.45 19.66 -16.83
N ALA A 467 -3.86 18.73 -16.09
CA ALA A 467 -3.58 18.85 -14.67
C ALA A 467 -2.26 19.59 -14.44
N ASN A 468 -2.25 20.47 -13.44
CA ASN A 468 -1.03 21.10 -12.92
C ASN A 468 -1.16 21.23 -11.40
N MET A 469 -0.12 20.89 -10.65
CA MET A 469 -0.12 21.07 -9.20
C MET A 469 1.26 21.27 -8.59
N TRP A 470 1.26 21.98 -7.47
CA TRP A 470 2.37 22.14 -6.54
C TRP A 470 2.06 21.34 -5.27
N VAL A 471 3.06 20.58 -4.82
CA VAL A 471 3.04 19.82 -3.57
C VAL A 471 4.21 20.29 -2.69
N PRO A 472 4.05 21.41 -1.96
CA PRO A 472 4.95 21.76 -0.87
C PRO A 472 4.70 20.88 0.36
N ASP A 473 5.79 20.41 0.94
CA ASP A 473 5.82 19.48 2.07
C ASP A 473 6.94 19.89 3.04
N LEU A 474 6.55 20.34 4.22
CA LEU A 474 7.42 20.92 5.25
C LEU A 474 7.62 19.93 6.40
N TRP A 475 8.86 19.52 6.64
CA TRP A 475 9.23 18.70 7.80
C TRP A 475 10.00 19.52 8.86
N LEU A 476 9.73 19.22 10.14
CA LEU A 476 10.37 19.83 11.30
C LEU A 476 10.62 18.76 12.36
N GLN A 477 11.83 18.71 12.91
CA GLN A 477 12.20 17.85 14.03
C GLN A 477 12.96 18.65 15.10
N VAL A 478 12.49 18.57 16.34
CA VAL A 478 13.08 19.22 17.52
C VAL A 478 13.49 18.15 18.53
N LEU A 479 14.79 18.09 18.83
CA LEU A 479 15.36 17.10 19.76
C LEU A 479 15.99 17.80 20.96
N TYR A 480 15.71 17.28 22.16
CA TYR A 480 16.28 17.79 23.41
C TYR A 480 16.42 16.68 24.46
N LYS A 481 17.66 16.22 24.69
CA LYS A 481 18.02 15.14 25.64
C LYS A 481 17.31 13.81 25.39
N LYS A 482 16.06 13.69 25.84
CA LYS A 482 15.18 12.50 25.78
C LYS A 482 13.78 12.83 25.25
N PHE A 483 13.56 14.08 24.85
CA PHE A 483 12.38 14.56 24.17
C PHE A 483 12.66 14.66 22.66
N ARG A 484 11.70 14.18 21.87
CA ARG A 484 11.59 14.36 20.43
C ARG A 484 10.21 14.94 20.13
N PHE A 485 10.16 15.94 19.27
CA PHE A 485 8.94 16.35 18.59
C PHE A 485 9.22 16.41 17.08
N GLU A 486 8.34 15.83 16.29
CA GLU A 486 8.40 15.87 14.83
C GLU A 486 7.06 16.29 14.25
N SER A 487 7.11 16.90 13.06
CA SER A 487 5.92 17.27 12.30
C SER A 487 6.21 17.30 10.81
N GLU A 488 5.22 16.89 10.02
CA GLU A 488 5.17 17.04 8.56
C GLU A 488 3.86 17.77 8.23
N LEU A 489 3.95 18.79 7.36
CA LEU A 489 2.83 19.63 6.94
C LEU A 489 2.89 19.78 5.41
N ALA A 490 1.91 19.23 4.72
CA ALA A 490 1.85 19.22 3.27
C ALA A 490 0.54 19.80 2.73
N MET A 491 0.61 20.25 1.49
CA MET A 491 -0.52 20.80 0.74
C MET A 491 -0.48 20.28 -0.69
N VAL A 492 -1.63 20.03 -1.31
CA VAL A 492 -1.77 19.87 -2.76
C VAL A 492 -2.53 21.07 -3.28
N TYR A 493 -1.89 21.88 -4.13
CA TYR A 493 -2.47 23.09 -4.70
C TYR A 493 -2.30 23.14 -6.21
N GLY A 494 -3.41 23.26 -6.95
CA GLY A 494 -3.37 23.20 -8.41
C GLY A 494 -4.74 23.19 -9.05
N THR A 495 -4.81 22.72 -10.29
CA THR A 495 -6.06 22.49 -11.03
C THR A 495 -6.02 21.22 -11.86
N ILE A 496 -7.20 20.67 -12.20
CA ILE A 496 -7.40 19.51 -13.06
C ILE A 496 -8.65 19.71 -13.94
N GLY A 497 -8.54 19.38 -15.22
CA GLY A 497 -9.59 19.55 -16.23
C GLY A 497 -10.60 18.40 -16.32
N SER A 498 -10.22 17.17 -15.94
CA SER A 498 -11.13 16.02 -15.78
C SER A 498 -10.47 14.88 -14.98
N THR A 499 -11.27 14.22 -14.13
CA THR A 499 -10.91 13.02 -13.35
C THR A 499 -11.34 11.71 -14.02
N GLU A 500 -12.01 11.77 -15.18
CA GLU A 500 -12.69 10.63 -15.81
C GLU A 500 -11.75 9.46 -16.15
N MET A 501 -12.11 8.23 -15.73
CA MET A 501 -11.29 7.03 -15.88
C MET A 501 -11.54 6.25 -17.19
N THR A 502 -12.39 6.75 -18.08
CA THR A 502 -12.80 6.13 -19.34
C THR A 502 -12.47 7.02 -20.54
N ALA A 503 -12.23 6.41 -21.71
CA ALA A 503 -12.06 7.14 -22.97
C ALA A 503 -13.39 7.41 -23.72
N ASP A 504 -14.53 7.03 -23.15
CA ASP A 504 -15.82 7.35 -23.75
C ASP A 504 -16.02 8.87 -23.76
N ASN A 505 -16.55 9.41 -24.86
CA ASN A 505 -16.69 10.86 -25.02
C ASN A 505 -17.95 11.40 -24.29
N GLY A 506 -18.33 10.77 -23.19
CA GLY A 506 -19.47 11.11 -22.32
C GLY A 506 -19.14 12.16 -21.26
N GLY A 507 -18.23 13.08 -21.60
CA GLY A 507 -17.35 13.83 -20.70
C GLY A 507 -17.91 14.14 -19.31
N ASP A 508 -17.28 13.56 -18.29
CA ASP A 508 -17.69 13.79 -16.91
C ASP A 508 -17.12 15.10 -16.35
N PHE A 509 -17.94 16.15 -16.44
CA PHE A 509 -18.58 16.75 -15.26
C PHE A 509 -20.08 16.93 -15.56
N GLY A 510 -20.69 15.89 -16.12
CA GLY A 510 -21.93 15.96 -16.90
C GLY A 510 -21.78 16.76 -18.20
N ALA A 511 -22.66 16.48 -19.18
CA ALA A 511 -22.56 16.92 -20.58
C ALA A 511 -22.70 18.45 -20.87
N THR A 512 -22.46 19.31 -19.87
CA THR A 512 -22.44 20.78 -20.01
C THR A 512 -21.35 21.49 -19.20
N SER A 513 -20.64 20.82 -18.28
CA SER A 513 -19.58 21.46 -17.49
C SER A 513 -18.20 21.14 -18.06
N THR A 514 -17.53 22.16 -18.59
CA THR A 514 -16.08 22.12 -18.87
C THR A 514 -15.30 22.78 -17.74
N THR A 515 -15.79 22.69 -16.50
CA THR A 515 -15.25 23.47 -15.38
C THR A 515 -14.00 22.81 -14.80
N GLU A 516 -12.86 23.48 -14.98
CA GLU A 516 -11.61 23.17 -14.29
C GLU A 516 -11.82 23.10 -12.77
N ARG A 517 -11.55 21.93 -12.18
CA ARG A 517 -11.58 21.75 -10.72
C ARG A 517 -10.26 22.22 -10.09
N LYS A 518 -10.36 22.80 -8.91
CA LYS A 518 -9.24 23.26 -8.08
C LYS A 518 -8.82 22.15 -7.12
N LEU A 519 -7.53 21.95 -6.95
CA LEU A 519 -6.97 21.07 -5.92
C LEU A 519 -6.60 21.94 -4.71
N ARG A 520 -7.15 21.65 -3.53
CA ARG A 520 -6.88 22.37 -2.27
C ARG A 520 -6.90 21.41 -1.07
N GLN A 521 -5.97 20.48 -1.06
CA GLN A 521 -5.89 19.43 -0.05
C GLN A 521 -4.79 19.77 0.97
N TYR A 522 -4.97 19.41 2.25
CA TYR A 522 -4.03 19.71 3.34
C TYR A 522 -3.85 18.51 4.27
N GLY A 523 -2.60 18.20 4.62
CA GLY A 523 -2.25 17.18 5.61
C GLY A 523 -1.31 17.76 6.66
N LEU A 524 -1.56 17.44 7.93
CA LEU A 524 -0.69 17.74 9.05
C LEU A 524 -0.52 16.50 9.91
N VAL A 525 0.71 16.17 10.28
CA VAL A 525 1.01 15.16 11.30
C VAL A 525 2.02 15.71 12.30
N THR A 526 1.91 15.25 13.55
CA THR A 526 2.85 15.53 14.64
C THR A 526 3.09 14.27 15.47
N GLU A 527 4.34 14.01 15.82
CA GLU A 527 4.72 13.04 16.84
C GLU A 527 5.41 13.71 18.02
N PHE A 528 5.01 13.36 19.23
CA PHE A 528 5.73 13.65 20.46
C PHE A 528 6.26 12.34 21.04
N GLU A 529 7.53 12.30 21.44
CA GLU A 529 8.10 11.22 22.26
C GLU A 529 8.89 11.77 23.45
N GLN A 530 8.70 11.17 24.63
CA GLN A 530 9.51 11.41 25.82
C GLN A 530 9.99 10.07 26.39
N LYS A 531 11.30 9.81 26.28
CA LYS A 531 11.96 8.64 26.91
C LYS A 531 12.19 8.92 28.41
N LEU A 532 11.91 7.93 29.25
CA LEU A 532 11.90 7.96 30.71
C LEU A 532 12.44 6.64 31.28
N VAL A 533 12.71 6.58 32.59
CA VAL A 533 13.10 5.36 33.33
C VAL A 533 14.21 4.57 32.62
N GLU A 534 15.41 5.15 32.53
CA GLU A 534 16.56 4.55 31.79
C GLU A 534 16.24 4.20 30.32
N ASP A 535 15.38 5.00 29.69
CA ASP A 535 14.86 4.83 28.32
C ASP A 535 14.00 3.58 28.08
N ARG A 536 13.66 2.85 29.15
CA ARG A 536 12.75 1.70 29.11
C ARG A 536 11.30 2.12 28.92
N LEU A 537 10.91 3.27 29.48
CA LEU A 537 9.56 3.83 29.33
C LEU A 537 9.59 4.88 28.23
N ARG A 538 8.73 4.77 27.21
CA ARG A 538 8.50 5.81 26.20
C ARG A 538 7.05 6.26 26.32
N LEU A 539 6.83 7.55 26.52
CA LEU A 539 5.51 8.18 26.39
C LEU A 539 5.43 8.82 25.01
N ARG A 540 4.36 8.54 24.26
CA ARG A 540 4.12 9.08 22.93
C ARG A 540 2.75 9.73 22.82
N PHE A 541 2.67 10.79 22.03
CA PHE A 541 1.41 11.43 21.65
C PHE A 541 1.50 11.78 20.16
N ASN A 542 0.82 11.00 19.33
CA ASN A 542 0.72 11.25 17.90
C ASN A 542 -0.63 11.92 17.60
N PHE A 543 -0.63 12.84 16.65
CA PHE A 543 -1.82 13.48 16.11
C PHE A 543 -1.63 13.65 14.61
N GLY A 544 -2.68 13.42 13.84
CA GLY A 544 -2.70 13.76 12.42
C GLY A 544 -4.08 14.20 11.98
N TRP A 545 -4.11 15.09 11.00
CA TRP A 545 -5.31 15.62 10.36
C TRP A 545 -5.12 15.66 8.85
N SER A 546 -6.17 15.25 8.15
CA SER A 546 -6.32 15.23 6.71
C SER A 546 -7.57 16.02 6.38
N SER A 547 -7.48 17.03 5.51
CA SER A 547 -8.68 17.76 5.06
C SER A 547 -9.69 16.80 4.44
N GLY A 548 -10.96 16.99 4.80
CA GLY A 548 -12.10 16.37 4.14
C GLY A 548 -12.68 17.31 3.09
N ASP A 549 -13.78 16.88 2.49
CA ASP A 549 -14.48 17.56 1.41
C ASP A 549 -16.00 17.47 1.64
N PRO A 550 -16.70 18.58 1.91
CA PRO A 550 -18.13 18.54 2.26
C PRO A 550 -19.06 18.41 1.04
N ASP A 551 -18.54 18.60 -0.18
CA ASP A 551 -19.31 18.65 -1.43
C ASP A 551 -19.02 17.46 -2.36
N ALA A 552 -17.94 16.70 -2.11
CA ALA A 552 -17.65 15.42 -2.71
C ALA A 552 -18.70 14.36 -2.33
N HIS A 553 -19.39 13.83 -3.34
CA HIS A 553 -20.37 12.76 -3.24
C HIS A 553 -20.12 11.70 -4.31
N ASP A 554 -20.34 10.44 -3.99
CA ASP A 554 -20.54 9.37 -4.97
C ASP A 554 -21.94 8.79 -4.71
N PRO A 555 -22.86 8.81 -5.68
CA PRO A 555 -24.21 8.28 -5.49
C PRO A 555 -24.26 6.75 -5.30
N ASN A 556 -23.14 6.04 -5.51
CA ASN A 556 -23.01 4.60 -5.30
C ASN A 556 -22.34 4.24 -3.96
N THR A 557 -21.54 5.16 -3.37
CA THR A 557 -20.81 4.99 -2.10
C THR A 557 -21.12 6.13 -1.12
N ALA A 558 -22.39 6.54 -1.08
CA ALA A 558 -22.87 7.74 -0.41
C ALA A 558 -22.69 7.68 1.13
N GLY A 559 -21.53 8.17 1.60
CA GLY A 559 -21.15 8.19 3.00
C GLY A 559 -19.75 7.64 3.27
N ASP A 560 -19.03 7.09 2.28
CA ASP A 560 -17.69 6.56 2.53
C ASP A 560 -16.64 7.67 2.73
N LEU A 561 -15.84 7.51 3.80
CA LEU A 561 -14.68 8.34 4.15
C LEU A 561 -13.54 8.24 3.11
N ALA A 562 -13.72 7.37 2.13
CA ALA A 562 -12.85 7.12 1.00
C ALA A 562 -13.61 7.42 -0.30
N PRO A 563 -14.04 8.67 -0.57
CA PRO A 563 -14.72 8.98 -1.82
C PRO A 563 -13.85 8.53 -3.00
N GLY A 564 -14.47 7.88 -3.98
CA GLY A 564 -13.76 7.24 -5.08
C GLY A 564 -13.03 8.23 -6.01
N PRO A 565 -12.29 7.76 -7.03
CA PRO A 565 -11.70 8.65 -8.03
C PRO A 565 -12.75 9.47 -8.82
N ASN A 566 -14.00 8.99 -8.85
CA ASN A 566 -15.13 9.60 -9.54
C ASN A 566 -15.94 10.52 -8.62
N GLU A 567 -15.27 11.36 -7.81
CA GLU A 567 -15.94 12.29 -6.90
C GLU A 567 -16.90 13.22 -7.68
N THR A 568 -18.21 13.12 -7.48
CA THR A 568 -19.18 14.10 -8.01
C THR A 568 -19.27 15.26 -7.02
N GLN A 569 -18.78 16.42 -7.43
CA GLN A 569 -18.84 17.64 -6.62
C GLN A 569 -20.23 18.29 -6.81
N ILE A 570 -21.02 18.40 -5.73
CA ILE A 570 -22.44 18.80 -5.83
C ILE A 570 -22.61 20.32 -5.97
N ASN A 571 -21.91 21.12 -5.16
CA ASN A 571 -22.15 22.58 -5.07
C ASN A 571 -20.93 23.46 -5.41
N ASP A 572 -19.78 22.86 -5.70
CA ASP A 572 -18.46 23.50 -5.70
C ASP A 572 -17.55 22.92 -6.82
N ASP A 573 -16.35 23.50 -7.01
CA ASP A 573 -15.34 23.05 -7.97
C ASP A 573 -13.97 22.74 -7.35
N THR A 574 -13.92 22.37 -6.07
CA THR A 574 -12.70 22.25 -5.24
C THR A 574 -12.54 20.84 -4.65
N ILE A 575 -11.69 20.00 -5.25
CA ILE A 575 -11.28 18.73 -4.63
C ILE A 575 -10.38 19.04 -3.42
N SER A 576 -10.87 18.72 -2.23
CA SER A 576 -10.26 19.08 -0.94
C SER A 576 -9.96 17.90 -0.01
N THR A 577 -10.39 16.67 -0.31
CA THR A 577 -10.02 15.47 0.46
C THR A 577 -8.53 15.14 0.30
N PHE A 578 -7.72 15.43 1.33
CA PHE A 578 -6.33 14.97 1.43
C PHE A 578 -6.30 13.49 1.83
N ARG A 579 -5.24 12.79 1.42
CA ARG A 579 -5.06 11.35 1.62
C ARG A 579 -3.60 11.05 1.96
N PHE A 580 -3.34 10.53 3.16
CA PHE A 580 -2.01 10.12 3.59
C PHE A 580 -1.54 8.86 2.82
N HIS A 581 -0.24 8.61 2.78
CA HIS A 581 0.31 7.38 2.23
C HIS A 581 -0.12 6.16 3.08
N PRO A 582 -0.57 5.02 2.51
CA PRO A 582 -1.05 3.85 3.28
C PRO A 582 -0.02 3.21 4.23
N SER A 583 1.28 3.45 4.01
CA SER A 583 2.35 3.02 4.92
C SER A 583 2.53 3.96 6.13
N TYR A 584 1.88 5.13 6.15
CA TYR A 584 1.76 5.93 7.35
C TYR A 584 0.70 5.29 8.27
N ARG A 585 1.17 4.42 9.18
CA ARG A 585 0.29 3.55 9.98
C ARG A 585 0.02 4.12 11.35
N VAL A 586 -1.25 4.44 11.58
CA VAL A 586 -1.75 4.96 12.86
C VAL A 586 -2.08 3.84 13.83
N ASP A 587 -2.70 2.75 13.37
CA ASP A 587 -3.46 1.80 14.20
C ASP A 587 -3.44 0.36 13.62
N LEU A 588 -4.34 -0.52 14.10
CA LEU A 588 -4.44 -1.91 13.66
C LEU A 588 -5.74 -2.24 12.92
N LEU A 589 -6.84 -1.51 13.13
CA LEU A 589 -8.13 -1.73 12.48
C LEU A 589 -8.54 -0.54 11.58
N LEU A 590 -8.88 0.62 12.14
CA LEU A 590 -9.65 1.63 11.44
C LEU A 590 -8.89 2.23 10.24
N HIS A 591 -7.79 2.95 10.46
CA HIS A 591 -7.04 3.54 9.34
C HIS A 591 -6.21 2.47 8.61
N ARG A 592 -5.75 1.42 9.28
CA ARG A 592 -4.91 0.39 8.68
C ARG A 592 -5.64 -0.50 7.66
N ASN A 593 -6.87 -0.91 7.97
CA ASN A 593 -7.59 -1.95 7.23
C ASN A 593 -8.94 -1.48 6.67
N LEU A 594 -9.76 -0.78 7.46
CA LEU A 594 -11.09 -0.34 7.01
C LEU A 594 -10.98 0.86 6.06
N LEU A 595 -10.30 1.93 6.48
CA LEU A 595 -10.11 3.16 5.67
C LEU A 595 -8.83 3.10 4.82
N GLN A 596 -7.97 2.10 5.02
CA GLN A 596 -6.67 1.83 4.36
C GLN A 596 -5.59 2.93 4.47
N ARG A 597 -5.93 4.13 4.94
CA ARG A 597 -5.07 5.28 5.22
C ARG A 597 -5.80 6.30 6.10
N VAL A 598 -5.08 7.34 6.57
CA VAL A 598 -5.73 8.56 7.05
C VAL A 598 -6.17 9.40 5.84
N GLN A 599 -7.46 9.64 5.69
CA GLN A 599 -8.07 10.44 4.62
C GLN A 599 -9.40 11.02 5.10
N GLY A 600 -9.69 12.29 4.77
CA GLY A 600 -10.90 12.98 5.25
C GLY A 600 -11.09 13.03 6.77
N THR A 601 -10.03 12.77 7.56
CA THR A 601 -10.11 12.40 8.99
C THR A 601 -9.01 13.05 9.83
N TYR A 602 -9.21 13.07 11.15
CA TYR A 602 -8.14 13.27 12.13
C TYR A 602 -8.17 12.21 13.23
N TYR A 603 -7.01 11.98 13.84
CA TYR A 603 -6.85 11.06 14.95
C TYR A 603 -6.00 11.68 16.07
N PHE A 604 -6.20 11.18 17.29
CA PHE A 604 -5.32 11.44 18.43
C PHE A 604 -4.94 10.12 19.09
N LYS A 605 -3.63 9.83 19.13
CA LYS A 605 -3.05 8.58 19.66
C LYS A 605 -2.04 8.86 20.80
N PRO A 606 -2.49 8.96 22.06
CA PRO A 606 -1.63 8.68 23.21
C PRO A 606 -1.21 7.20 23.24
N SER A 607 0.08 6.94 23.44
CA SER A 607 0.59 5.58 23.66
C SER A 607 1.77 5.51 24.63
N LEU A 608 2.00 4.31 25.16
CA LEU A 608 3.01 3.99 26.17
C LEU A 608 3.73 2.71 25.76
N ASP A 609 5.05 2.78 25.63
CA ASP A 609 5.92 1.61 25.46
C ASP A 609 6.70 1.37 26.74
N TYR A 610 6.83 0.12 27.16
CA TYR A 610 7.64 -0.26 28.32
C TYR A 610 8.50 -1.51 28.07
N ASP A 611 9.81 -1.36 28.17
CA ASP A 611 10.81 -2.42 28.05
C ASP A 611 10.96 -3.17 29.40
N PHE A 612 10.21 -4.28 29.58
CA PHE A 612 10.31 -5.16 30.75
C PHE A 612 11.75 -5.69 30.95
N MET A 613 12.39 -6.09 29.86
CA MET A 613 13.81 -6.44 29.80
C MET A 613 14.47 -5.66 28.66
N ARG A 614 15.62 -5.06 28.95
CA ARG A 614 16.48 -4.40 27.97
C ARG A 614 17.91 -4.61 28.41
N GLU A 615 18.71 -5.26 27.56
CA GLU A 615 20.13 -5.46 27.79
C GLU A 615 20.96 -4.53 26.90
N ALA A 616 22.21 -4.29 27.29
CA ALA A 616 23.24 -3.72 26.40
C ALA A 616 23.74 -4.73 25.33
N SER A 617 22.99 -5.80 25.08
CA SER A 617 23.24 -6.84 24.09
C SER A 617 22.27 -6.78 22.91
N GLY A 618 21.43 -5.74 22.84
CA GLY A 618 20.30 -5.62 21.91
C GLY A 618 19.06 -6.43 22.33
N GLN A 619 19.21 -7.44 23.21
CA GLN A 619 18.08 -8.25 23.64
C GLN A 619 17.03 -7.40 24.39
N ARG A 620 15.78 -7.50 23.93
CA ARG A 620 14.66 -6.68 24.38
C ARG A 620 13.39 -7.52 24.53
N LEU A 621 12.65 -7.31 25.61
CA LEU A 621 11.28 -7.81 25.79
C LEU A 621 10.46 -6.66 26.36
N GLY A 622 9.39 -6.28 25.69
CA GLY A 622 8.57 -5.14 26.08
C GLY A 622 7.12 -5.26 25.66
N GLY A 623 6.33 -4.29 26.09
CA GLY A 623 4.94 -4.13 25.70
C GLY A 623 4.65 -2.70 25.26
N GLN A 624 3.63 -2.54 24.43
CA GLN A 624 3.09 -1.27 23.98
C GLN A 624 1.57 -1.28 24.22
N VAL A 625 1.01 -0.15 24.65
CA VAL A 625 -0.43 0.10 24.64
C VAL A 625 -0.69 1.48 24.04
N GLY A 626 -1.64 1.56 23.10
CA GLY A 626 -2.11 2.81 22.51
C GLY A 626 -3.63 2.91 22.59
N VAL A 627 -4.14 4.13 22.67
CA VAL A 627 -5.57 4.43 22.49
C VAL A 627 -5.67 5.44 21.36
N ILE A 628 -6.51 5.20 20.37
CA ILE A 628 -6.72 6.09 19.22
C ILE A 628 -8.17 6.55 19.25
N TRP A 629 -8.40 7.86 19.25
CA TRP A 629 -9.72 8.45 18.98
C TRP A 629 -9.70 9.05 17.59
N SER A 630 -10.68 8.69 16.77
CA SER A 630 -10.69 8.92 15.33
C SER A 630 -11.97 9.61 14.88
N ARG A 631 -11.85 10.62 14.03
CA ARG A 631 -12.98 11.49 13.62
C ARG A 631 -12.92 11.90 12.17
N ALA A 632 -14.08 12.07 11.55
CA ALA A 632 -14.20 12.70 10.25
C ALA A 632 -13.91 14.21 10.37
N SER A 633 -13.15 14.74 9.40
CA SER A 633 -12.99 16.18 9.21
C SER A 633 -14.33 16.78 8.80
N GLU A 634 -14.98 16.21 7.78
CA GLU A 634 -16.36 16.56 7.41
C GLU A 634 -17.32 15.38 7.61
N TYR A 635 -18.42 15.66 8.31
CA TYR A 635 -19.35 14.64 8.81
C TYR A 635 -20.19 14.02 7.69
N MET A 636 -20.47 14.78 6.63
CA MET A 636 -21.16 14.31 5.43
C MET A 636 -20.39 13.19 4.68
N GLN A 637 -19.08 13.07 4.91
CA GLN A 637 -18.24 11.98 4.36
C GLN A 637 -18.17 10.74 5.26
N SER A 638 -18.99 10.65 6.31
CA SER A 638 -19.01 9.50 7.22
C SER A 638 -20.27 8.65 7.03
N PRO A 639 -20.20 7.31 7.12
CA PRO A 639 -21.37 6.45 6.86
C PRO A 639 -22.60 6.78 7.72
N GLY A 640 -22.38 7.21 8.96
CA GLY A 640 -23.44 7.59 9.90
C GLY A 640 -23.84 9.06 9.89
N ASN A 641 -23.17 9.89 9.09
CA ASN A 641 -23.32 11.35 9.04
C ASN A 641 -23.00 12.05 10.39
N ASP A 642 -21.96 11.61 11.10
CA ASP A 642 -21.45 12.19 12.36
C ASP A 642 -19.91 12.24 12.38
N ARG A 643 -19.31 13.19 13.10
CA ARG A 643 -17.85 13.33 13.17
C ARG A 643 -17.16 12.24 14.00
N ASP A 644 -17.78 11.62 14.97
CA ASP A 644 -17.13 10.60 15.82
C ASP A 644 -17.18 9.21 15.18
N LEU A 645 -16.02 8.72 14.71
CA LEU A 645 -15.92 7.43 13.99
C LEU A 645 -15.65 6.25 14.92
N GLY A 646 -14.74 6.41 15.88
CA GLY A 646 -14.38 5.30 16.76
C GLY A 646 -13.37 5.62 17.85
N LEU A 647 -13.30 4.69 18.80
CA LEU A 647 -12.24 4.57 19.79
C LEU A 647 -11.57 3.20 19.62
N GLU A 648 -10.30 3.18 19.24
CA GLU A 648 -9.50 1.97 19.09
C GLU A 648 -8.50 1.82 20.24
N ILE A 649 -8.26 0.59 20.69
CA ILE A 649 -7.26 0.28 21.72
C ILE A 649 -6.33 -0.80 21.18
N ASP A 650 -5.06 -0.43 20.99
CA ASP A 650 -3.98 -1.31 20.59
C ASP A 650 -3.22 -1.82 21.82
N ALA A 651 -2.91 -3.11 21.85
CA ALA A 651 -1.93 -3.69 22.76
C ALA A 651 -0.97 -4.61 22.01
N ALA A 652 0.32 -4.50 22.28
CA ALA A 652 1.35 -5.37 21.70
C ALA A 652 2.36 -5.86 22.74
N LEU A 653 2.88 -7.06 22.54
CA LEU A 653 4.02 -7.64 23.23
C LEU A 653 5.10 -7.99 22.20
N PHE A 654 6.32 -7.51 22.39
CA PHE A 654 7.41 -7.66 21.43
C PHE A 654 8.68 -8.21 22.08
N PHE A 655 9.43 -9.01 21.31
CA PHE A 655 10.71 -9.60 21.69
C PHE A 655 11.73 -9.46 20.55
N GLN A 656 12.96 -9.11 20.91
CA GLN A 656 14.11 -9.01 20.01
C GLN A 656 15.25 -9.85 20.58
N SER A 657 15.82 -10.74 19.77
CA SER A 657 16.95 -11.57 20.18
C SER A 657 18.26 -10.77 20.22
N LYS A 658 19.30 -11.38 20.78
CA LYS A 658 20.64 -10.80 20.87
C LYS A 658 21.38 -10.78 19.52
N ASP A 659 20.93 -11.58 18.55
CA ASP A 659 21.77 -12.10 17.48
C ASP A 659 21.65 -11.31 16.16
N GLY A 660 21.27 -10.02 16.24
CA GLY A 660 21.11 -9.13 15.09
C GLY A 660 22.36 -8.31 14.78
N ALA A 661 22.61 -8.04 13.49
CA ALA A 661 23.66 -7.10 13.07
C ALA A 661 23.37 -5.66 13.55
N ASN A 662 22.11 -5.24 13.48
CA ASN A 662 21.65 -3.89 13.81
C ASN A 662 21.46 -3.65 15.32
N ASN A 663 21.76 -4.64 16.17
CA ASN A 663 21.55 -4.56 17.62
C ASN A 663 22.47 -3.56 18.36
N ASP A 664 23.43 -2.96 17.66
CA ASP A 664 24.30 -1.90 18.20
C ASP A 664 23.58 -0.54 18.32
N ASP A 665 22.51 -0.26 17.56
CA ASP A 665 21.61 0.88 17.84
C ASP A 665 20.30 0.39 18.50
N PRO A 666 20.02 0.78 19.76
CA PRO A 666 18.93 0.21 20.56
C PRO A 666 17.53 0.78 20.26
N ASP A 667 17.40 1.61 19.21
CA ASP A 667 16.10 1.97 18.63
C ASP A 667 15.87 1.31 17.24
N GLU A 668 16.81 0.50 16.73
CA GLU A 668 16.65 -0.34 15.54
C GLU A 668 16.25 -1.80 15.86
N TYR A 669 15.71 -2.49 14.85
CA TYR A 669 15.32 -3.90 14.93
C TYR A 669 16.39 -4.78 14.25
N GLY A 670 16.80 -5.86 14.92
CA GLY A 670 17.78 -6.80 14.40
C GLY A 670 17.61 -8.21 14.97
N GLY A 671 18.12 -9.21 14.23
CA GLY A 671 18.11 -10.61 14.64
C GLY A 671 16.72 -11.22 14.52
N PHE A 672 16.38 -12.15 15.42
CA PHE A 672 15.01 -12.64 15.50
C PHE A 672 14.13 -11.64 16.26
N TYR A 673 13.10 -11.12 15.58
CA TYR A 673 12.11 -10.21 16.13
C TYR A 673 10.72 -10.85 16.06
N SER A 674 9.98 -10.85 17.17
CA SER A 674 8.59 -11.26 17.19
C SER A 674 7.71 -10.24 17.90
N LYS A 675 6.46 -10.12 17.43
CA LYS A 675 5.47 -9.20 18.00
C LYS A 675 4.08 -9.84 17.92
N LEU A 676 3.41 -9.97 19.06
CA LEU A 676 2.00 -10.34 19.16
C LEU A 676 1.20 -9.07 19.45
N GLU A 677 0.20 -8.78 18.63
CA GLU A 677 -0.63 -7.57 18.69
C GLU A 677 -2.10 -7.97 18.80
N TYR A 678 -2.86 -7.25 19.60
CA TYR A 678 -4.31 -7.32 19.69
C TYR A 678 -4.86 -5.90 19.66
N GLY A 679 -5.81 -5.65 18.77
CA GLY A 679 -6.53 -4.38 18.67
C GLY A 679 -8.02 -4.60 18.81
N VAL A 680 -8.72 -3.65 19.42
CA VAL A 680 -10.19 -3.60 19.47
C VAL A 680 -10.68 -2.20 19.10
N LEU A 681 -11.56 -2.12 18.10
CA LEU A 681 -12.22 -0.90 17.66
C LEU A 681 -13.66 -0.88 18.18
N PHE A 682 -13.99 0.13 18.97
CA PHE A 682 -15.36 0.48 19.32
C PHE A 682 -15.84 1.55 18.32
N PRO A 683 -16.68 1.19 17.32
CA PRO A 683 -17.25 2.19 16.41
C PRO A 683 -18.15 3.16 17.18
N LEU A 684 -18.23 4.38 16.67
CA LEU A 684 -19.10 5.45 17.16
C LEU A 684 -20.07 5.86 16.03
N ALA A 685 -20.91 6.86 16.28
CA ALA A 685 -22.05 7.22 15.44
C ALA A 685 -21.69 7.39 13.95
N GLY A 686 -20.54 7.97 13.63
CA GLY A 686 -20.10 8.22 12.25
C GLY A 686 -19.80 6.96 11.44
N MET A 687 -19.64 5.79 12.06
CA MET A 687 -19.51 4.50 11.35
C MET A 687 -20.86 3.73 11.25
N GLY A 688 -21.94 4.27 11.83
CA GLY A 688 -23.29 3.71 11.77
C GLY A 688 -24.04 4.02 10.48
N TYR A 689 -25.36 3.88 10.48
CA TYR A 689 -26.21 4.35 9.38
C TYR A 689 -26.72 5.78 9.61
N PRO A 690 -27.06 6.54 8.55
CA PRO A 690 -27.57 7.90 8.70
C PRO A 690 -28.78 7.98 9.62
N ASN A 691 -28.82 9.00 10.47
CA ASN A 691 -29.84 9.21 11.51
C ASN A 691 -29.88 8.14 12.62
N GLY A 692 -28.90 7.22 12.69
CA GLY A 692 -28.90 6.12 13.65
C GLY A 692 -29.94 5.04 13.32
N ALA A 693 -30.14 4.75 12.03
CA ALA A 693 -30.95 3.62 11.59
C ALA A 693 -30.30 2.27 12.01
N PRO A 694 -31.10 1.23 12.34
CA PRO A 694 -30.58 -0.08 12.69
C PRO A 694 -30.07 -0.85 11.44
N PRO A 695 -29.15 -1.82 11.60
CA PRO A 695 -28.59 -2.32 12.85
C PRO A 695 -27.58 -1.38 13.53
N ASP A 696 -27.51 -1.44 14.86
CA ASP A 696 -26.46 -0.78 15.65
C ASP A 696 -25.09 -1.38 15.32
N THR A 697 -24.04 -0.53 15.31
CA THR A 697 -22.67 -1.01 15.09
C THR A 697 -22.09 -1.71 16.31
N SER A 698 -21.20 -2.67 16.05
CA SER A 698 -20.58 -3.52 17.06
C SER A 698 -19.05 -3.57 16.89
N ALA A 699 -18.34 -3.94 17.96
CA ALA A 699 -16.89 -3.81 18.01
C ALA A 699 -16.17 -4.82 17.09
N ALA A 700 -15.16 -4.34 16.36
CA ALA A 700 -14.24 -5.18 15.59
C ALA A 700 -12.99 -5.52 16.41
N GLN A 701 -12.40 -6.68 16.15
CA GLN A 701 -11.21 -7.16 16.85
C GLN A 701 -10.19 -7.74 15.88
N ILE A 702 -8.91 -7.45 16.09
CA ILE A 702 -7.81 -8.06 15.34
C ILE A 702 -6.83 -8.74 16.30
N LEU A 703 -6.37 -9.94 15.96
CA LEU A 703 -5.25 -10.61 16.60
C LEU A 703 -4.18 -10.91 15.55
N ARG A 704 -2.92 -10.59 15.86
CA ARG A 704 -1.86 -10.53 14.85
C ARG A 704 -0.53 -11.00 15.43
N LEU A 705 0.14 -11.91 14.73
CA LEU A 705 1.46 -12.43 15.10
C LEU A 705 2.46 -12.15 13.97
N TYR A 706 3.42 -11.28 14.24
CA TYR A 706 4.60 -11.07 13.40
C TYR A 706 5.77 -11.90 13.92
N LEU A 707 6.43 -12.64 13.02
CA LEU A 707 7.71 -13.33 13.24
C LEU A 707 8.67 -12.89 12.13
N GLY A 708 9.87 -12.42 12.48
CA GLY A 708 10.84 -11.97 11.50
C GLY A 708 12.29 -12.26 11.87
N VAL A 709 13.13 -12.26 10.85
CA VAL A 709 14.60 -12.31 10.93
C VAL A 709 15.11 -11.12 10.13
N ILE A 710 15.70 -10.15 10.82
CA ILE A 710 16.15 -8.86 10.27
C ILE A 710 17.67 -8.80 10.36
N PHE A 711 18.34 -8.42 9.28
CA PHE A 711 19.80 -8.48 9.14
C PHE A 711 20.34 -7.38 8.22
#